data_AF-A0A511Y428-F1
#
_entry.id   AF-A0A511Y428-F1
#
_cell.length_a   1.000
_cell.length_b   1.000
_cell.length_c   1.000
_cell.angle_alpha   90.00
_cell.angle_beta   90.00
_cell.angle_gamma   90.00
#
_symmetry.space_group_name_H-M   'P 1'
#
loop_
_entity.id
_entity.type
_entity.pdbx_description
1 polymer ?
#
loop_
_entity_poly.entity_id
_entity_poly.type
_entity_poly.pdbx_seq_one_letter_code
_entity_poly.pdbx_strand_id
1 'polypeptide(L)'
;MAGTNIVKAQDSDSDGITDVIDLDDDNDGIPDAEESPDCFYTVYEANRITSVISTLNGGVGDPAAGNTIPLLYNDNLNDGTTVTAYNFAALQTITSGSGIFTVQYPTPVILKSMSVTQAASGMAASGFAKLYGSNDGTTFTLLTTGAGISIAGTNPTFTNTSTTAYLYYQIRYIGTVSAGNATSVTAGTAAIHEISSLLSTATVYIPSAHPKPGICSVDTDGDGKPNHLDTDSDGDGCPDAYEGGATSNKTISILPAPYGANGLANAVETSVDSGQVSYVSTYAKYASNSNQNLCTDTDNDGVPNPIDIDDDNDGVPDTTEGEFCGRIDRNIRVGYLNSGVGDDGLASNMLLNLNNFGPYGTYNKTTGITLVPFATEASITEASLLANNVDVFFVGSSAADATTSADKVSTALNTRLITWAQNNSKSIFALQNNAIDYGYTITPNNVNPNTPSGTIGTNTYTNGYWPTSSLNQSGTVQMTIQSTTRQFDILMTDANLRPVVITDRGYNLLIFPDATIYNAESGMVTPTTNDQKAIADTWTYFFDRFVTPQCSTLDTDGDGTPNHLDLNSDGDTCSDALEAGATTSLTPNYTFTSLAGTATDTNSDGLADIVDTNTNGIPDYLSTYDPQALDATIRKCLDSDGDILPDAADLDDDNDGILDTNEGNVCSGLTRNLRIGYLNTALGRTGLMINMLSNTANFSPTGTYDKIPGITFVPYATEAAITETQLLTDNIDIFYVGSSAADAQTSVDKLSTAVNTRILSWSENNSKGVIVSQNNATDYGYQVTNNNLNTDVPYGLIGDAVFTNGYWPESTFNQSGAIQMTIASLTRTYEAAMVDANGKAVFIRDADRKIVFLPDATVFTTYQATATITNAELRVAADVWAYGFDVFLDGQETCTSIDTDLDGIPNQLDLDSDNDGCVDALEGAANIASLQLVTAASSLSVGTGSTASNQNLCAGSSCVDANGVPTIAGAAGQAIGDSQNASISSGCFCYKPAALAGTVLDTKSGITALGRAGINNGNWPMVRKGAWTALEAKTKGFVVNRIPTTAQVNAIATPVEGMMVYDEEADCLKIYTTTNNGTSFSWQCFNTQTCPDY
;
A
#
# COMPACT_ATOMS: atom_id res chain seq x y z
N MET A 1 -24.27 -45.25 45.94
CA MET A 1 -25.06 -44.04 45.75
C MET A 1 -24.14 -42.99 45.15
N ALA A 2 -24.30 -42.73 43.86
CA ALA A 2 -23.79 -41.54 43.18
C ALA A 2 -24.82 -41.30 42.06
N GLY A 3 -25.46 -40.13 42.11
CA GLY A 3 -26.58 -39.79 41.24
C GLY A 3 -26.12 -39.62 39.80
N THR A 4 -26.89 -40.19 38.89
CA THR A 4 -26.94 -39.81 37.47
C THR A 4 -27.44 -38.37 37.39
N ASN A 5 -26.52 -37.41 37.28
CA ASN A 5 -26.84 -36.12 36.67
C ASN A 5 -27.04 -36.40 35.18
N ILE A 6 -28.29 -36.51 34.75
CA ILE A 6 -28.64 -36.28 33.36
C ILE A 6 -28.40 -34.79 33.15
N VAL A 7 -27.27 -34.44 32.54
CA VAL A 7 -27.11 -33.14 31.89
C VAL A 7 -28.26 -33.09 30.88
N LYS A 8 -29.19 -32.15 31.06
CA LYS A 8 -30.10 -31.78 29.97
C LYS A 8 -29.18 -31.46 28.79
N ALA A 9 -29.33 -32.13 27.66
CA ALA A 9 -28.63 -31.73 26.46
C ALA A 9 -28.90 -30.23 26.26
N GLN A 10 -27.82 -29.46 26.22
CA GLN A 10 -27.87 -28.04 25.92
C GLN A 10 -28.26 -27.92 24.44
N ASP A 11 -28.99 -26.86 24.14
CA ASP A 11 -29.59 -26.51 22.85
C ASP A 11 -29.50 -24.98 22.87
N SER A 12 -28.34 -24.48 22.43
CA SER A 12 -27.86 -23.12 22.68
C SER A 12 -28.64 -22.08 21.86
N ASP A 13 -29.01 -22.42 20.63
CA ASP A 13 -29.79 -21.59 19.69
C ASP A 13 -31.31 -21.84 19.74
N SER A 14 -31.77 -22.88 20.45
CA SER A 14 -33.19 -23.26 20.59
C SER A 14 -33.86 -23.73 19.29
N ASP A 15 -33.11 -24.31 18.36
CA ASP A 15 -33.63 -24.85 17.10
C ASP A 15 -34.28 -26.25 17.28
N GLY A 16 -34.02 -26.89 18.43
CA GLY A 16 -34.53 -28.19 18.84
C GLY A 16 -33.61 -29.38 18.56
N ILE A 17 -32.43 -29.13 18.00
CA ILE A 17 -31.25 -29.98 18.01
C ILE A 17 -30.49 -29.69 19.31
N THR A 18 -29.41 -30.40 19.58
CA THR A 18 -28.67 -30.22 20.85
C THR A 18 -27.22 -30.10 20.49
N ASP A 19 -26.46 -29.29 21.22
CA ASP A 19 -25.05 -28.92 20.93
C ASP A 19 -24.08 -30.12 20.76
N VAL A 20 -24.51 -31.32 21.15
CA VAL A 20 -23.73 -32.56 20.97
C VAL A 20 -23.92 -33.18 19.58
N ILE A 21 -24.94 -32.75 18.85
CA ILE A 21 -25.35 -33.24 17.53
C ILE A 21 -25.37 -32.10 16.52
N ASP A 22 -25.58 -30.87 17.00
CA ASP A 22 -25.50 -29.67 16.19
C ASP A 22 -24.11 -29.52 15.55
N LEU A 23 -24.08 -28.87 14.39
CA LEU A 23 -22.85 -28.56 13.67
C LEU A 23 -22.54 -27.05 13.65
N ASP A 24 -23.49 -26.25 14.13
CA ASP A 24 -23.58 -24.79 14.05
C ASP A 24 -24.44 -24.34 15.24
N ASP A 25 -23.83 -24.26 16.44
CA ASP A 25 -24.50 -24.14 17.74
C ASP A 25 -25.19 -22.76 17.96
N ASP A 26 -24.94 -21.76 17.10
CA ASP A 26 -25.58 -20.44 17.12
C ASP A 26 -26.42 -20.11 15.87
N ASN A 27 -26.40 -21.01 14.88
CA ASN A 27 -27.20 -20.99 13.67
C ASN A 27 -26.90 -19.82 12.72
N ASP A 28 -25.68 -19.30 12.73
CA ASP A 28 -25.21 -18.24 11.85
C ASP A 28 -24.80 -18.77 10.45
N GLY A 29 -24.74 -20.09 10.28
CA GLY A 29 -24.40 -20.79 9.05
C GLY A 29 -22.94 -21.20 8.93
N ILE A 30 -22.08 -20.78 9.86
CA ILE A 30 -20.68 -21.14 9.98
C ILE A 30 -20.57 -22.38 10.88
N PRO A 31 -19.87 -23.45 10.49
CA PRO A 31 -19.79 -24.63 11.34
C PRO A 31 -18.86 -24.43 12.56
N ASP A 32 -19.21 -24.99 13.73
CA ASP A 32 -18.47 -24.80 14.99
C ASP A 32 -16.96 -25.08 14.91
N ALA A 33 -16.58 -26.08 14.11
CA ALA A 33 -15.20 -26.50 13.95
C ALA A 33 -14.38 -25.56 13.04
N GLU A 34 -15.04 -24.65 12.34
CA GLU A 34 -14.42 -23.55 11.63
C GLU A 34 -14.14 -22.37 12.57
N GLU A 35 -15.09 -22.07 13.45
CA GLU A 35 -15.01 -20.95 14.41
C GLU A 35 -14.10 -21.29 15.59
N SER A 36 -14.16 -22.53 16.06
CA SER A 36 -13.45 -23.04 17.22
C SER A 36 -12.63 -24.30 16.91
N PRO A 37 -11.70 -24.26 15.93
CA PRO A 37 -11.04 -25.45 15.37
C PRO A 37 -10.27 -26.28 16.41
N ASP A 38 -9.78 -25.64 17.47
CA ASP A 38 -9.06 -26.32 18.53
C ASP A 38 -9.94 -27.21 19.41
N CYS A 39 -11.25 -26.97 19.40
CA CYS A 39 -12.24 -27.66 20.21
C CYS A 39 -12.77 -28.93 19.55
N PHE A 40 -12.52 -29.14 18.27
CA PHE A 40 -13.03 -30.29 17.52
C PHE A 40 -11.91 -31.20 17.05
N TYR A 41 -12.21 -32.50 16.95
CA TYR A 41 -11.28 -33.43 16.35
C TYR A 41 -11.25 -33.18 14.85
N THR A 42 -10.07 -32.83 14.36
CA THR A 42 -9.78 -32.94 12.93
C THR A 42 -9.90 -34.40 12.49
N VAL A 43 -10.10 -34.64 11.19
CA VAL A 43 -10.16 -36.00 10.63
C VAL A 43 -8.91 -36.83 10.97
N TYR A 44 -7.76 -36.16 11.18
CA TYR A 44 -6.50 -36.79 11.54
C TYR A 44 -6.40 -37.16 12.99
N GLU A 45 -6.76 -36.24 13.89
CA GLU A 45 -6.82 -36.56 15.31
C GLU A 45 -7.81 -37.70 15.53
N ALA A 46 -8.94 -37.68 14.82
CA ALA A 46 -9.96 -38.73 14.86
C ALA A 46 -9.47 -40.09 14.35
N ASN A 47 -8.68 -40.14 13.27
CA ASN A 47 -8.11 -41.40 12.77
C ASN A 47 -6.88 -41.88 13.56
N ARG A 48 -6.38 -41.11 14.53
CA ARG A 48 -5.20 -41.51 15.29
C ARG A 48 -5.57 -42.58 16.30
N ILE A 49 -4.90 -43.73 16.24
CA ILE A 49 -5.09 -44.77 17.23
C ILE A 49 -4.57 -44.27 18.58
N THR A 50 -5.42 -44.32 19.61
CA THR A 50 -5.08 -43.88 20.97
C THR A 50 -4.53 -45.03 21.81
N SER A 51 -5.00 -46.25 21.55
CA SER A 51 -4.61 -47.45 22.29
C SER A 51 -4.86 -48.71 21.47
N VAL A 52 -3.92 -49.65 21.55
CA VAL A 52 -4.09 -51.03 21.11
C VAL A 52 -3.86 -51.93 22.32
N ILE A 53 -4.82 -52.82 22.61
CA ILE A 53 -4.69 -53.85 23.66
C ILE A 53 -4.93 -55.25 23.09
N SER A 54 -4.36 -56.27 23.74
CA SER A 54 -4.63 -57.67 23.43
C SER A 54 -5.18 -58.43 24.62
N THR A 55 -6.06 -59.41 24.41
CA THR A 55 -6.47 -60.35 25.48
C THR A 55 -5.43 -61.47 25.71
N LEU A 56 -4.38 -61.51 24.89
CA LEU A 56 -3.28 -62.46 24.93
C LEU A 56 -2.07 -61.78 25.57
N ASN A 57 -1.26 -62.50 26.37
CA ASN A 57 -0.07 -61.88 26.97
C ASN A 57 1.06 -61.79 25.96
N GLY A 58 1.77 -60.66 25.96
CA GLY A 58 3.04 -60.49 25.26
C GLY A 58 4.15 -61.39 25.81
N GLY A 59 5.19 -61.58 25.00
CA GLY A 59 6.41 -62.29 25.33
C GLY A 59 7.26 -61.59 26.39
N VAL A 60 8.46 -62.11 26.64
CA VAL A 60 9.38 -61.52 27.62
C VAL A 60 9.83 -60.14 27.14
N GLY A 61 9.41 -59.09 27.84
CA GLY A 61 9.70 -57.69 27.49
C GLY A 61 8.54 -56.93 26.86
N ASP A 62 7.49 -57.64 26.43
CA ASP A 62 6.28 -57.07 25.83
C ASP A 62 5.15 -56.86 26.87
N PRO A 63 4.19 -55.96 26.62
CA PRO A 63 3.05 -55.73 27.51
C PRO A 63 2.22 -57.00 27.77
N ALA A 64 1.79 -57.19 29.03
CA ALA A 64 0.87 -58.26 29.41
C ALA A 64 -0.56 -58.01 28.88
N ALA A 65 -1.40 -59.05 28.91
CA ALA A 65 -2.78 -58.96 28.42
C ALA A 65 -3.57 -57.83 29.09
N GLY A 66 -4.33 -57.09 28.30
CA GLY A 66 -5.14 -55.95 28.73
C GLY A 66 -4.39 -54.62 28.88
N ASN A 67 -3.06 -54.61 28.78
CA ASN A 67 -2.28 -53.38 28.77
C ASN A 67 -2.12 -52.85 27.34
N THR A 68 -1.98 -51.52 27.22
CA THR A 68 -1.70 -50.84 25.96
C THR A 68 -0.36 -51.29 25.37
N ILE A 69 -0.31 -51.38 24.04
CA ILE A 69 0.85 -51.80 23.25
C ILE A 69 1.26 -50.65 22.31
N PRO A 70 2.01 -49.64 22.80
CA PRO A 70 2.38 -48.45 22.03
C PRO A 70 3.12 -48.73 20.72
N LEU A 71 3.86 -49.84 20.69
CA LEU A 71 4.64 -50.27 19.54
C LEU A 71 3.78 -50.55 18.30
N LEU A 72 2.50 -50.89 18.47
CA LEU A 72 1.62 -51.29 17.38
C LEU A 72 0.85 -50.14 16.73
N TYR A 73 1.08 -48.90 17.12
CA TYR A 73 0.44 -47.72 16.54
C TYR A 73 1.37 -46.51 16.55
N ASN A 74 2.67 -46.78 16.34
CA ASN A 74 3.72 -45.76 16.35
C ASN A 74 4.07 -45.26 14.94
N ASP A 75 3.30 -45.68 13.92
CA ASP A 75 3.49 -45.41 12.50
C ASP A 75 4.86 -45.88 11.92
N ASN A 76 5.60 -46.76 12.63
CA ASN A 76 6.89 -47.28 12.18
C ASN A 76 6.78 -48.66 11.52
N LEU A 77 6.65 -48.67 10.19
CA LEU A 77 6.53 -49.91 9.40
C LEU A 77 7.82 -50.78 9.38
N ASN A 78 8.96 -50.25 9.85
CA ASN A 78 10.29 -50.85 9.72
C ASN A 78 10.88 -51.40 11.04
N ASP A 79 10.03 -51.80 11.98
CA ASP A 79 10.48 -52.41 13.24
C ASP A 79 11.28 -53.71 13.06
N GLY A 80 11.36 -54.28 11.85
CA GLY A 80 12.54 -54.87 11.19
C GLY A 80 13.27 -56.08 11.81
N THR A 81 13.09 -56.37 13.09
CA THR A 81 13.70 -57.47 13.82
C THR A 81 12.73 -58.00 14.88
N THR A 82 12.86 -59.26 15.26
CA THR A 82 12.02 -59.88 16.31
C THR A 82 12.18 -59.26 17.70
N VAL A 83 13.20 -58.40 17.91
CA VAL A 83 13.53 -57.78 19.21
C VAL A 83 12.76 -56.48 19.44
N THR A 84 12.33 -55.84 18.36
CA THR A 84 11.68 -54.52 18.32
C THR A 84 10.22 -54.64 17.85
N ALA A 85 9.65 -55.84 17.89
CA ALA A 85 8.28 -56.13 17.47
C ALA A 85 7.49 -56.75 18.63
N TYR A 86 6.17 -56.60 18.63
CA TYR A 86 5.33 -57.24 19.65
C TYR A 86 5.19 -58.73 19.35
N ASN A 87 5.51 -59.58 20.33
CA ASN A 87 5.39 -61.03 20.22
C ASN A 87 4.39 -61.55 21.26
N PHE A 88 3.56 -62.54 20.92
CA PHE A 88 2.78 -63.24 21.94
C PHE A 88 3.66 -64.21 22.74
N ALA A 89 3.33 -64.41 24.03
CA ALA A 89 3.96 -65.47 24.81
C ALA A 89 3.61 -66.86 24.26
N ALA A 90 4.56 -67.79 24.33
CA ALA A 90 4.43 -69.11 23.76
C ALA A 90 3.25 -69.91 24.36
N LEU A 91 2.66 -70.80 23.54
CA LEU A 91 1.63 -71.78 23.92
C LEU A 91 0.29 -71.18 24.39
N GLN A 92 -0.01 -69.92 24.08
CA GLN A 92 -1.33 -69.35 24.32
C GLN A 92 -2.35 -69.87 23.32
N THR A 93 -3.53 -70.25 23.81
CA THR A 93 -4.63 -70.77 22.96
C THR A 93 -5.58 -69.63 22.59
N ILE A 94 -5.80 -69.43 21.29
CA ILE A 94 -6.80 -68.53 20.73
C ILE A 94 -8.04 -69.35 20.39
N THR A 95 -9.15 -69.07 21.08
CA THR A 95 -10.43 -69.76 20.84
C THR A 95 -11.32 -68.94 19.92
N SER A 96 -12.14 -69.61 19.10
CA SER A 96 -13.06 -68.93 18.17
C SER A 96 -13.98 -67.96 18.91
N GLY A 97 -14.06 -66.72 18.41
CA GLY A 97 -14.78 -65.60 19.03
C GLY A 97 -13.90 -64.70 19.92
N SER A 98 -12.68 -65.11 20.27
CA SER A 98 -11.78 -64.29 21.09
C SER A 98 -11.26 -63.08 20.29
N GLY A 99 -11.24 -61.90 20.92
CA GLY A 99 -10.56 -60.73 20.39
C GLY A 99 -9.05 -60.92 20.47
N ILE A 100 -8.33 -60.72 19.37
CA ILE A 100 -6.86 -60.73 19.34
C ILE A 100 -6.35 -59.35 19.73
N PHE A 101 -6.84 -58.31 19.03
CA PHE A 101 -6.53 -56.91 19.28
C PHE A 101 -7.80 -56.10 19.38
N THR A 102 -7.83 -55.16 20.32
CA THR A 102 -8.83 -54.10 20.41
C THR A 102 -8.12 -52.77 20.24
N VAL A 103 -8.56 -52.00 19.25
CA VAL A 103 -8.02 -50.71 18.83
C VAL A 103 -9.03 -49.65 19.23
N GLN A 104 -8.56 -48.55 19.82
CA GLN A 104 -9.39 -47.43 20.26
C GLN A 104 -8.98 -46.15 19.54
N TYR A 105 -9.98 -45.37 19.12
CA TYR A 105 -9.85 -44.02 18.56
C TYR A 105 -10.27 -42.98 19.61
N PRO A 106 -9.95 -41.68 19.43
CA PRO A 106 -10.36 -40.65 20.38
C PRO A 106 -11.83 -40.29 20.25
N THR A 107 -12.38 -40.42 19.04
CA THR A 107 -13.80 -40.23 18.72
C THR A 107 -14.29 -41.35 17.79
N PRO A 108 -15.59 -41.67 17.72
CA PRO A 108 -16.09 -42.68 16.80
C PRO A 108 -15.78 -42.31 15.34
N VAL A 109 -15.14 -43.23 14.60
CA VAL A 109 -14.79 -43.03 13.19
C VAL A 109 -15.28 -44.18 12.32
N ILE A 110 -15.50 -43.92 11.03
CA ILE A 110 -15.85 -44.95 10.04
C ILE A 110 -14.58 -45.38 9.31
N LEU A 111 -14.12 -46.61 9.54
CA LEU A 111 -12.98 -47.14 8.80
C LEU A 111 -13.42 -47.69 7.43
N LYS A 112 -12.59 -47.52 6.40
CA LYS A 112 -12.61 -48.32 5.16
C LYS A 112 -11.94 -49.68 5.38
N SER A 113 -10.82 -49.67 6.09
CA SER A 113 -10.09 -50.90 6.41
C SER A 113 -9.15 -50.75 7.59
N MET A 114 -8.83 -51.87 8.23
CA MET A 114 -7.77 -51.99 9.23
C MET A 114 -6.76 -53.03 8.76
N SER A 115 -5.48 -52.72 8.85
CA SER A 115 -4.39 -53.61 8.45
C SER A 115 -3.47 -53.90 9.63
N VAL A 116 -2.94 -55.12 9.68
CA VAL A 116 -1.89 -55.49 10.62
C VAL A 116 -0.65 -55.85 9.82
N THR A 117 0.45 -55.14 10.03
CA THR A 117 1.76 -55.46 9.46
C THR A 117 2.51 -56.38 10.41
N GLN A 118 2.85 -57.57 9.93
CA GLN A 118 3.45 -58.63 10.73
C GLN A 118 4.34 -59.55 9.88
N ALA A 119 5.10 -60.42 10.54
CA ALA A 119 5.71 -61.57 9.89
C ALA A 119 4.64 -62.64 9.55
N ALA A 120 4.94 -63.50 8.57
CA ALA A 120 4.08 -64.65 8.29
C ALA A 120 3.95 -65.53 9.55
N SER A 121 2.73 -65.78 10.01
CA SER A 121 2.37 -66.42 11.29
C SER A 121 2.51 -65.55 12.55
N GLY A 122 2.45 -64.22 12.45
CA GLY A 122 2.51 -63.30 13.60
C GLY A 122 1.36 -63.49 14.60
N MET A 123 0.12 -63.38 14.14
CA MET A 123 -1.06 -63.66 14.98
C MET A 123 -1.32 -65.15 15.18
N ALA A 124 -1.33 -65.96 14.12
CA ALA A 124 -1.47 -67.42 14.18
C ALA A 124 -1.07 -68.09 12.84
N ALA A 125 -0.57 -69.33 12.88
CA ALA A 125 -0.05 -70.02 11.69
C ALA A 125 -1.11 -70.54 10.69
N SER A 126 -2.35 -70.78 11.12
CA SER A 126 -3.42 -71.36 10.29
C SER A 126 -4.82 -70.84 10.64
N GLY A 127 -4.89 -69.58 11.10
CA GLY A 127 -6.11 -68.94 11.58
C GLY A 127 -6.75 -67.96 10.60
N PHE A 128 -8.05 -67.72 10.80
CA PHE A 128 -8.81 -66.67 10.14
C PHE A 128 -9.44 -65.73 11.18
N ALA A 129 -9.58 -64.45 10.85
CA ALA A 129 -10.21 -63.44 11.70
C ALA A 129 -11.18 -62.55 10.90
N LYS A 130 -11.98 -61.78 11.64
CA LYS A 130 -12.87 -60.74 11.11
C LYS A 130 -12.80 -59.49 11.98
N LEU A 131 -13.16 -58.35 11.39
CA LEU A 131 -13.24 -57.06 12.08
C LEU A 131 -14.64 -56.85 12.67
N TYR A 132 -14.65 -56.28 13.87
CA TYR A 132 -15.84 -55.91 14.62
C TYR A 132 -15.73 -54.47 15.12
N GLY A 133 -16.86 -53.78 15.29
CA GLY A 133 -16.93 -52.41 15.80
C GLY A 133 -17.79 -52.31 17.06
N SER A 134 -17.47 -51.37 17.95
CA SER A 134 -18.20 -51.11 19.19
C SER A 134 -18.07 -49.64 19.61
N ASN A 135 -19.12 -49.08 20.24
CA ASN A 135 -19.08 -47.75 20.87
C ASN A 135 -18.98 -47.80 22.40
N ASP A 136 -19.23 -48.96 23.01
CA ASP A 136 -19.19 -49.16 24.47
C ASP A 136 -17.96 -49.97 24.94
N GLY A 137 -17.17 -50.49 23.99
CA GLY A 137 -16.00 -51.34 24.25
C GLY A 137 -16.35 -52.76 24.72
N THR A 138 -17.64 -53.13 24.79
CA THR A 138 -18.09 -54.42 25.33
C THR A 138 -18.96 -55.20 24.33
N THR A 139 -19.88 -54.52 23.65
CA THR A 139 -20.79 -55.07 22.66
C THR A 139 -20.25 -54.78 21.26
N PHE A 140 -19.89 -55.83 20.53
CA PHE A 140 -19.23 -55.71 19.23
C PHE A 140 -20.09 -56.27 18.10
N THR A 141 -20.25 -55.45 17.05
CA THR A 141 -20.97 -55.76 15.82
C THR A 141 -20.00 -56.22 14.73
N LEU A 142 -20.35 -57.26 13.97
CA LEU A 142 -19.51 -57.75 12.89
C LEU A 142 -19.51 -56.77 11.70
N LEU A 143 -18.31 -56.40 11.22
CA LEU A 143 -18.13 -55.44 10.13
C LEU A 143 -17.67 -56.07 8.81
N THR A 144 -16.93 -57.18 8.88
CA THR A 144 -16.46 -57.89 7.67
C THR A 144 -17.59 -58.76 7.09
N THR A 145 -18.00 -58.45 5.86
CA THR A 145 -18.94 -59.28 5.08
C THR A 145 -18.21 -60.45 4.39
N GLY A 146 -18.88 -61.61 4.27
CA GLY A 146 -18.32 -62.78 3.59
C GLY A 146 -17.34 -63.63 4.43
N ALA A 147 -16.30 -64.16 3.79
CA ALA A 147 -15.30 -65.04 4.42
C ALA A 147 -14.33 -64.24 5.31
N GLY A 148 -13.79 -64.86 6.37
CA GLY A 148 -12.75 -64.27 7.19
C GLY A 148 -11.40 -64.18 6.47
N ILE A 149 -10.54 -63.30 6.98
CA ILE A 149 -9.22 -63.00 6.44
C ILE A 149 -8.18 -63.86 7.13
N SER A 150 -7.26 -64.45 6.35
CA SER A 150 -6.16 -65.26 6.89
C SER A 150 -5.22 -64.38 7.69
N ILE A 151 -4.99 -64.72 8.96
CA ILE A 151 -4.07 -64.01 9.87
C ILE A 151 -2.68 -64.65 9.93
N ALA A 152 -2.39 -65.59 9.02
CA ALA A 152 -1.08 -66.19 8.84
C ALA A 152 -0.20 -65.41 7.83
N GLY A 153 -0.79 -64.50 7.04
CA GLY A 153 -0.07 -63.67 6.08
C GLY A 153 0.74 -62.54 6.73
N THR A 154 1.47 -61.78 5.92
CA THR A 154 2.30 -60.66 6.37
C THR A 154 1.51 -59.36 6.57
N ASN A 155 0.52 -59.07 5.73
CA ASN A 155 -0.32 -57.87 5.82
C ASN A 155 -1.80 -58.22 5.72
N PRO A 156 -2.39 -58.92 6.70
CA PRO A 156 -3.84 -59.10 6.74
C PRO A 156 -4.56 -57.75 6.83
N THR A 157 -5.38 -57.47 5.81
CA THR A 157 -6.24 -56.28 5.75
C THR A 157 -7.70 -56.70 5.89
N PHE A 158 -8.39 -56.09 6.85
CA PHE A 158 -9.81 -56.28 7.12
C PHE A 158 -10.57 -55.10 6.54
N THR A 159 -11.36 -55.35 5.50
CA THR A 159 -12.26 -54.34 4.94
C THR A 159 -13.51 -54.19 5.79
N ASN A 160 -13.96 -52.95 5.93
CA ASN A 160 -15.22 -52.58 6.54
C ASN A 160 -16.20 -52.15 5.45
N THR A 161 -17.46 -52.57 5.58
CA THR A 161 -18.55 -52.18 4.67
C THR A 161 -19.69 -51.46 5.39
N SER A 162 -19.56 -51.28 6.71
CA SER A 162 -20.47 -50.52 7.55
C SER A 162 -20.24 -49.02 7.36
N THR A 163 -21.32 -48.25 7.29
CA THR A 163 -21.31 -46.78 7.34
C THR A 163 -21.45 -46.23 8.76
N THR A 164 -21.64 -47.10 9.76
CA THR A 164 -21.68 -46.72 11.18
C THR A 164 -20.28 -46.44 11.72
N ALA A 165 -20.12 -45.34 12.44
CA ALA A 165 -18.89 -44.96 13.15
C ALA A 165 -18.74 -45.75 14.46
N TYR A 166 -17.51 -46.13 14.80
CA TYR A 166 -17.19 -46.87 16.01
C TYR A 166 -15.98 -46.30 16.74
N LEU A 167 -16.04 -46.23 18.08
CA LEU A 167 -14.92 -45.82 18.94
C LEU A 167 -13.87 -46.94 19.09
N TYR A 168 -14.34 -48.20 19.11
CA TYR A 168 -13.51 -49.38 19.28
C TYR A 168 -13.65 -50.32 18.08
N TYR A 169 -12.51 -50.79 17.59
CA TYR A 169 -12.44 -51.81 16.56
C TYR A 169 -11.71 -53.04 17.09
N GLN A 170 -12.21 -54.24 16.79
CA GLN A 170 -11.64 -55.48 17.31
C GLN A 170 -11.44 -56.52 16.22
N ILE A 171 -10.23 -57.05 16.13
CA ILE A 171 -9.90 -58.19 15.27
C ILE A 171 -10.20 -59.46 16.07
N ARG A 172 -11.23 -60.21 15.69
CA ARG A 172 -11.60 -61.46 16.38
C ARG A 172 -11.26 -62.68 15.56
N TYR A 173 -10.68 -63.67 16.21
CA TYR A 173 -10.45 -64.99 15.63
C TYR A 173 -11.77 -65.72 15.38
N ILE A 174 -11.91 -66.38 14.22
CA ILE A 174 -13.13 -67.09 13.84
C ILE A 174 -12.94 -68.58 13.56
N GLY A 175 -11.71 -69.11 13.55
CA GLY A 175 -11.43 -70.52 13.31
C GLY A 175 -10.30 -70.78 12.30
N THR A 176 -10.12 -72.04 11.91
CA THR A 176 -9.05 -72.50 10.98
C THR A 176 -9.48 -72.56 9.51
N VAL A 177 -10.71 -72.17 9.20
CA VAL A 177 -11.24 -72.08 7.83
C VAL A 177 -11.85 -70.70 7.61
N SER A 178 -11.85 -70.25 6.37
CA SER A 178 -12.32 -68.90 6.02
C SER A 178 -13.81 -68.67 6.33
N ALA A 179 -14.64 -69.71 6.36
CA ALA A 179 -16.04 -69.61 6.80
C ALA A 179 -16.21 -69.49 8.34
N GLY A 180 -15.14 -69.72 9.10
CA GLY A 180 -15.16 -69.86 10.56
C GLY A 180 -15.49 -71.28 11.03
N ASN A 181 -14.93 -71.68 12.17
CA ASN A 181 -15.24 -72.92 12.89
C ASN A 181 -14.86 -72.79 14.39
N ALA A 182 -15.24 -73.76 15.22
CA ALA A 182 -14.93 -73.76 16.66
C ALA A 182 -13.52 -74.29 16.99
N THR A 183 -12.64 -74.45 16.00
CA THR A 183 -11.29 -74.98 16.22
C THR A 183 -10.41 -73.88 16.79
N SER A 184 -9.66 -74.18 17.86
CA SER A 184 -8.70 -73.24 18.45
C SER A 184 -7.32 -73.38 17.81
N VAL A 185 -6.52 -72.31 17.84
CA VAL A 185 -5.12 -72.31 17.39
C VAL A 185 -4.22 -71.77 18.48
N THR A 186 -2.92 -72.05 18.36
CA THR A 186 -1.92 -71.39 19.20
C THR A 186 -1.59 -70.02 18.63
N ALA A 187 -1.45 -69.02 19.50
CA ALA A 187 -0.93 -67.71 19.13
C ALA A 187 0.46 -67.85 18.48
N GLY A 188 0.69 -67.07 17.43
CA GLY A 188 1.99 -67.01 16.76
C GLY A 188 3.04 -66.39 17.68
N THR A 189 4.30 -66.83 17.54
CA THR A 189 5.45 -66.19 18.22
C THR A 189 6.29 -65.37 17.24
N ALA A 190 5.72 -65.04 16.08
CA ALA A 190 6.38 -64.22 15.08
C ALA A 190 5.97 -62.75 15.25
N ALA A 191 6.87 -61.85 14.88
CA ALA A 191 6.80 -60.40 15.11
C ALA A 191 5.55 -59.72 14.51
N ILE A 192 4.88 -58.88 15.31
CA ILE A 192 3.81 -57.96 14.89
C ILE A 192 4.38 -56.55 14.99
N HIS A 193 4.36 -55.82 13.88
CA HIS A 193 5.03 -54.53 13.75
C HIS A 193 4.06 -53.38 13.99
N GLU A 194 3.01 -53.26 13.18
CA GLU A 194 2.14 -52.07 13.20
C GLU A 194 0.68 -52.43 12.91
N ILE A 195 -0.25 -51.71 13.51
CA ILE A 195 -1.67 -51.73 13.16
C ILE A 195 -2.03 -50.34 12.63
N SER A 196 -2.50 -50.30 11.39
CA SER A 196 -2.91 -49.07 10.73
C SER A 196 -4.36 -49.14 10.26
N SER A 197 -4.97 -47.98 10.11
CA SER A 197 -6.34 -47.84 9.61
C SER A 197 -6.46 -46.80 8.52
N LEU A 198 -7.40 -47.05 7.62
CA LEU A 198 -7.82 -46.11 6.59
C LEU A 198 -9.27 -45.73 6.85
N LEU A 199 -9.58 -44.43 6.90
CA LEU A 199 -10.95 -43.94 7.00
C LEU A 199 -11.76 -44.19 5.73
N SER A 200 -13.07 -44.28 5.87
CA SER A 200 -14.01 -44.32 4.77
C SER A 200 -14.13 -42.94 4.12
N THR A 201 -14.05 -42.91 2.79
CA THR A 201 -14.33 -41.71 1.98
C THR A 201 -15.77 -41.71 1.44
N ALA A 202 -16.58 -42.73 1.76
CA ALA A 202 -17.96 -42.84 1.28
C ALA A 202 -18.93 -41.91 2.04
N THR A 203 -18.50 -41.42 3.20
CA THR A 203 -19.17 -40.46 4.07
C THR A 203 -18.14 -39.43 4.43
N VAL A 204 -18.42 -38.15 4.20
CA VAL A 204 -17.50 -37.08 4.58
C VAL A 204 -17.41 -37.02 6.10
N TYR A 205 -16.20 -36.84 6.61
CA TYR A 205 -15.98 -36.62 8.03
C TYR A 205 -16.28 -35.15 8.33
N ILE A 206 -17.21 -34.87 9.24
CA ILE A 206 -17.64 -33.52 9.60
C ILE A 206 -17.05 -33.20 10.98
N PRO A 207 -16.05 -32.31 11.09
CA PRO A 207 -15.39 -32.04 12.37
C PRO A 207 -16.30 -31.52 13.49
N SER A 208 -17.29 -30.65 13.20
CA SER A 208 -18.22 -30.12 14.21
C SER A 208 -19.00 -31.24 14.93
N ALA A 209 -19.26 -32.37 14.26
CA ALA A 209 -19.89 -33.54 14.87
C ALA A 209 -19.01 -34.29 15.90
N HIS A 210 -17.77 -33.85 16.11
CA HIS A 210 -16.75 -34.54 16.89
C HIS A 210 -15.99 -33.62 17.86
N PRO A 211 -16.68 -33.01 18.84
CA PRO A 211 -16.05 -32.16 19.84
C PRO A 211 -15.06 -32.97 20.71
N LYS A 212 -13.95 -32.33 21.08
CA LYS A 212 -12.96 -32.87 22.01
C LYS A 212 -13.51 -32.84 23.44
N PRO A 213 -13.12 -33.79 24.30
CA PRO A 213 -13.49 -33.74 25.71
C PRO A 213 -12.89 -32.50 26.40
N GLY A 214 -13.74 -31.58 26.87
CA GLY A 214 -13.33 -30.34 27.51
C GLY A 214 -14.42 -29.28 27.43
N ILE A 215 -14.12 -28.08 27.93
CA ILE A 215 -14.88 -26.88 27.58
C ILE A 215 -14.15 -26.19 26.42
N CYS A 216 -14.89 -25.81 25.39
CA CYS A 216 -14.38 -24.89 24.38
C CYS A 216 -14.46 -23.47 24.95
N SER A 217 -13.39 -22.69 24.80
CA SER A 217 -13.30 -21.34 25.38
C SER A 217 -12.48 -20.39 24.51
N VAL A 218 -12.42 -20.66 23.21
CA VAL A 218 -11.88 -19.69 22.24
C VAL A 218 -12.92 -18.60 22.13
N ASP A 219 -12.52 -17.38 22.44
CA ASP A 219 -13.36 -16.20 22.61
C ASP A 219 -12.48 -15.04 22.11
N THR A 220 -12.67 -14.66 20.84
CA THR A 220 -11.78 -13.75 20.11
C THR A 220 -11.89 -12.32 20.64
N ASP A 221 -13.10 -11.84 20.93
CA ASP A 221 -13.37 -10.49 21.40
C ASP A 221 -13.35 -10.33 22.94
N GLY A 222 -13.40 -11.45 23.67
CA GLY A 222 -13.33 -11.50 25.13
C GLY A 222 -14.65 -11.15 25.83
N ASP A 223 -15.79 -11.22 25.14
CA ASP A 223 -17.12 -10.92 25.71
C ASP A 223 -17.65 -12.03 26.65
N GLY A 224 -17.01 -13.20 26.61
CA GLY A 224 -17.35 -14.38 27.41
C GLY A 224 -18.22 -15.41 26.71
N LYS A 225 -18.61 -15.20 25.45
CA LYS A 225 -19.16 -16.22 24.55
C LYS A 225 -18.01 -16.82 23.73
N PRO A 226 -17.90 -18.15 23.70
CA PRO A 226 -17.00 -18.78 22.74
C PRO A 226 -17.47 -18.51 21.31
N ASN A 227 -16.53 -18.44 20.36
CA ASN A 227 -16.82 -18.09 18.96
C ASN A 227 -17.95 -18.93 18.33
N HIS A 228 -17.92 -20.27 18.48
CA HIS A 228 -19.01 -21.17 18.00
C HIS A 228 -20.37 -20.98 18.68
N LEU A 229 -20.52 -19.99 19.55
CA LEU A 229 -21.75 -19.60 20.23
C LEU A 229 -21.99 -18.09 20.09
N ASP A 230 -21.22 -17.43 19.25
CA ASP A 230 -21.20 -15.99 19.11
C ASP A 230 -21.28 -15.54 17.66
N THR A 231 -22.41 -14.94 17.31
CA THR A 231 -22.73 -14.54 15.93
C THR A 231 -21.95 -13.30 15.42
N ASP A 232 -20.95 -12.86 16.17
CA ASP A 232 -20.09 -11.67 15.98
C ASP A 232 -18.78 -11.93 16.77
N SER A 233 -18.02 -12.93 16.32
CA SER A 233 -16.92 -13.55 17.07
C SER A 233 -15.79 -12.58 17.40
N ASP A 234 -15.54 -11.56 16.57
CA ASP A 234 -14.51 -10.56 16.80
C ASP A 234 -15.02 -9.23 17.38
N GLY A 235 -16.34 -9.14 17.60
CA GLY A 235 -17.00 -8.04 18.30
C GLY A 235 -16.96 -6.71 17.56
N ASP A 236 -16.80 -6.75 16.23
CA ASP A 236 -16.72 -5.55 15.41
C ASP A 236 -18.09 -5.01 14.98
N GLY A 237 -19.16 -5.75 15.26
CA GLY A 237 -20.54 -5.39 14.97
C GLY A 237 -21.03 -5.83 13.59
N CYS A 238 -20.19 -6.50 12.80
CA CYS A 238 -20.56 -7.21 11.59
C CYS A 238 -20.89 -8.68 11.91
N PRO A 239 -22.00 -9.24 11.40
CA PRO A 239 -22.32 -10.62 11.74
C PRO A 239 -21.43 -11.65 11.02
N ASP A 240 -20.98 -12.65 11.77
CA ASP A 240 -20.17 -13.78 11.30
C ASP A 240 -20.77 -14.48 10.07
N ALA A 241 -22.11 -14.62 10.03
CA ALA A 241 -22.83 -15.14 8.88
C ALA A 241 -22.54 -14.39 7.57
N TYR A 242 -22.45 -13.06 7.61
CA TYR A 242 -22.18 -12.24 6.43
C TYR A 242 -20.69 -12.27 6.07
N GLU A 243 -19.84 -12.09 7.07
CA GLU A 243 -18.38 -12.04 6.92
C GLU A 243 -17.78 -13.38 6.53
N GLY A 244 -18.38 -14.48 7.01
CA GLY A 244 -18.07 -15.84 6.62
C GLY A 244 -18.64 -16.22 5.25
N GLY A 245 -19.49 -15.39 4.64
CA GLY A 245 -20.07 -15.63 3.32
C GLY A 245 -21.27 -16.58 3.30
N ALA A 246 -21.83 -16.92 4.46
CA ALA A 246 -23.05 -17.72 4.59
C ALA A 246 -24.30 -16.96 4.11
N THR A 247 -24.26 -15.62 4.13
CA THR A 247 -25.31 -14.74 3.60
C THR A 247 -24.71 -13.52 2.88
N SER A 248 -25.49 -12.91 1.97
CA SER A 248 -25.13 -11.64 1.34
C SER A 248 -25.81 -10.43 2.01
N ASN A 249 -26.43 -10.63 3.17
CA ASN A 249 -27.18 -9.60 3.89
C ASN A 249 -26.53 -9.31 5.24
N LYS A 250 -25.89 -8.14 5.37
CA LYS A 250 -25.20 -7.63 6.57
C LYS A 250 -26.05 -7.48 7.83
N THR A 251 -27.35 -7.74 7.78
CA THR A 251 -28.26 -7.67 8.95
C THR A 251 -28.67 -9.03 9.49
N ILE A 252 -28.25 -10.12 8.85
CA ILE A 252 -28.57 -11.48 9.27
C ILE A 252 -27.38 -12.00 10.09
N SER A 253 -27.59 -12.18 11.40
CA SER A 253 -26.65 -12.84 12.30
C SER A 253 -27.04 -14.29 12.61
N ILE A 254 -28.27 -14.68 12.28
CA ILE A 254 -28.78 -16.06 12.42
C ILE A 254 -29.51 -16.39 11.13
N LEU A 255 -29.10 -17.45 10.44
CA LEU A 255 -29.74 -17.87 9.22
C LEU A 255 -31.17 -18.38 9.48
N PRO A 256 -32.12 -18.03 8.60
CA PRO A 256 -33.50 -18.47 8.78
C PRO A 256 -33.65 -19.99 8.53
N ALA A 257 -34.39 -20.63 9.44
CA ALA A 257 -34.89 -22.01 9.32
C ALA A 257 -35.45 -22.35 7.91
N PRO A 258 -35.43 -23.64 7.49
CA PRO A 258 -35.31 -24.84 8.33
C PRO A 258 -33.87 -25.29 8.62
N TYR A 259 -33.69 -25.88 9.79
CA TYR A 259 -32.48 -26.60 10.23
C TYR A 259 -32.68 -28.11 10.05
N GLY A 260 -31.63 -28.79 9.62
CA GLY A 260 -31.64 -30.22 9.35
C GLY A 260 -31.63 -31.08 10.62
N ALA A 261 -31.40 -32.39 10.48
CA ALA A 261 -31.13 -33.29 11.59
C ALA A 261 -29.73 -33.08 12.22
N ASN A 262 -28.91 -32.26 11.57
CA ASN A 262 -27.55 -31.89 11.93
C ASN A 262 -27.44 -30.43 12.39
N GLY A 263 -28.55 -29.71 12.58
CA GLY A 263 -28.59 -28.33 13.09
C GLY A 263 -28.13 -27.25 12.11
N LEU A 264 -27.18 -27.53 11.21
CA LEU A 264 -26.79 -26.60 10.14
C LEU A 264 -27.98 -26.16 9.25
N ALA A 265 -28.06 -24.87 8.95
CA ALA A 265 -29.12 -24.30 8.13
C ALA A 265 -29.16 -24.88 6.71
N ASN A 266 -30.33 -25.40 6.29
CA ASN A 266 -30.49 -26.06 4.99
C ASN A 266 -30.16 -25.17 3.78
N ALA A 267 -30.22 -23.83 3.95
CA ALA A 267 -29.97 -22.86 2.89
C ALA A 267 -28.50 -22.81 2.47
N VAL A 268 -27.58 -23.14 3.38
CA VAL A 268 -26.14 -23.11 3.12
C VAL A 268 -25.56 -24.48 2.81
N GLU A 269 -26.31 -25.56 3.00
CA GLU A 269 -25.83 -26.92 2.69
C GLU A 269 -25.79 -27.22 1.18
N THR A 270 -24.79 -27.99 0.76
CA THR A 270 -24.68 -28.56 -0.61
C THR A 270 -25.88 -29.45 -0.98
N SER A 271 -26.47 -30.10 0.00
CA SER A 271 -27.77 -30.75 -0.05
C SER A 271 -28.30 -30.91 1.37
N VAL A 272 -29.60 -30.77 1.57
CA VAL A 272 -30.29 -30.99 2.86
C VAL A 272 -29.68 -32.16 3.65
N ASP A 273 -29.27 -31.88 4.90
CA ASP A 273 -28.66 -32.79 5.86
C ASP A 273 -27.29 -33.37 5.43
N SER A 274 -26.51 -32.66 4.61
CA SER A 274 -25.16 -33.10 4.22
C SER A 274 -24.08 -32.75 5.24
N GLY A 275 -24.29 -31.69 6.03
CA GLY A 275 -23.30 -31.09 6.92
C GLY A 275 -22.11 -30.50 6.19
N GLN A 276 -22.27 -30.17 4.90
CA GLN A 276 -21.24 -29.53 4.09
C GLN A 276 -21.79 -28.25 3.48
N VAL A 277 -21.13 -27.12 3.78
CA VAL A 277 -21.47 -25.79 3.26
C VAL A 277 -21.25 -25.68 1.75
N SER A 278 -22.05 -24.82 1.11
CA SER A 278 -22.11 -24.59 -0.35
C SER A 278 -21.43 -23.30 -0.81
N TYR A 279 -20.91 -22.52 0.14
CA TYR A 279 -20.12 -21.32 -0.08
C TYR A 279 -18.64 -21.56 0.25
N VAL A 280 -17.78 -20.63 -0.15
CA VAL A 280 -16.38 -20.59 0.29
C VAL A 280 -16.34 -19.69 1.50
N SER A 281 -16.02 -20.24 2.66
CA SER A 281 -16.02 -19.47 3.88
C SER A 281 -14.86 -18.48 3.94
N THR A 282 -15.17 -17.27 4.40
CA THR A 282 -14.23 -16.18 4.64
C THR A 282 -14.11 -15.82 6.13
N TYR A 283 -14.68 -16.64 7.03
CA TYR A 283 -14.73 -16.41 8.48
C TYR A 283 -13.33 -16.11 9.07
N ALA A 284 -12.35 -16.95 8.74
CA ALA A 284 -10.99 -16.78 9.24
C ALA A 284 -10.28 -15.49 8.76
N LYS A 285 -10.85 -14.78 7.78
CA LYS A 285 -10.31 -13.52 7.26
C LYS A 285 -11.02 -12.31 7.87
N TYR A 286 -12.34 -12.34 7.90
CA TYR A 286 -13.19 -11.20 8.27
C TYR A 286 -13.70 -11.37 9.71
N ALA A 287 -14.59 -12.34 9.96
CA ALA A 287 -15.25 -12.64 11.26
C ALA A 287 -14.37 -13.06 12.45
N SER A 288 -13.04 -13.00 12.33
CA SER A 288 -12.12 -13.32 13.43
C SER A 288 -11.06 -12.25 13.63
N ASN A 289 -11.24 -11.10 12.98
CA ASN A 289 -10.34 -9.98 13.00
C ASN A 289 -11.12 -8.67 12.88
N SER A 290 -11.33 -8.03 14.02
CA SER A 290 -12.08 -6.78 14.15
C SER A 290 -11.54 -5.57 13.37
N ASN A 291 -10.40 -5.71 12.69
CA ASN A 291 -9.84 -4.67 11.80
C ASN A 291 -10.15 -4.96 10.32
N GLN A 292 -11.01 -5.93 10.03
CA GLN A 292 -11.40 -6.34 8.68
C GLN A 292 -12.93 -6.40 8.55
N ASN A 293 -13.60 -5.40 9.14
CA ASN A 293 -15.04 -5.32 9.22
C ASN A 293 -15.68 -5.21 7.83
N LEU A 294 -16.26 -6.31 7.33
CA LEU A 294 -16.84 -6.34 5.99
C LEU A 294 -18.18 -5.57 5.88
N CYS A 295 -18.76 -5.16 7.02
CA CYS A 295 -19.98 -4.36 7.04
C CYS A 295 -19.72 -2.86 6.89
N THR A 296 -18.47 -2.44 7.09
CA THR A 296 -18.02 -1.05 6.95
C THR A 296 -17.84 -0.74 5.47
N ASP A 297 -18.40 0.40 5.09
CA ASP A 297 -18.50 0.93 3.73
C ASP A 297 -18.56 2.46 3.95
N THR A 298 -17.37 3.05 4.07
CA THR A 298 -17.15 4.40 4.61
C THR A 298 -17.81 5.45 3.71
N ASP A 299 -17.63 5.36 2.41
CA ASP A 299 -18.21 6.25 1.41
C ASP A 299 -19.62 5.84 0.91
N ASN A 300 -20.08 4.63 1.22
CA ASN A 300 -21.38 4.07 0.83
C ASN A 300 -21.55 3.85 -0.69
N ASP A 301 -20.47 3.51 -1.39
CA ASP A 301 -20.48 3.17 -2.81
C ASP A 301 -20.90 1.70 -3.08
N GLY A 302 -20.99 0.89 -2.03
CA GLY A 302 -21.40 -0.51 -2.09
C GLY A 302 -20.25 -1.51 -2.18
N VAL A 303 -19.00 -1.07 -2.13
CA VAL A 303 -17.79 -1.85 -1.92
C VAL A 303 -17.38 -1.69 -0.44
N PRO A 304 -17.24 -2.79 0.33
CA PRO A 304 -16.80 -2.68 1.72
C PRO A 304 -15.31 -2.39 1.85
N ASN A 305 -14.95 -1.60 2.88
CA ASN A 305 -13.58 -1.13 3.08
C ASN A 305 -12.48 -2.22 2.97
N PRO A 306 -12.63 -3.42 3.56
CA PRO A 306 -11.59 -4.45 3.45
C PRO A 306 -11.31 -4.99 2.03
N ILE A 307 -12.11 -4.59 1.03
CA ILE A 307 -11.95 -4.95 -0.37
C ILE A 307 -12.00 -3.75 -1.32
N ASP A 308 -12.20 -2.54 -0.79
CA ASP A 308 -12.11 -1.30 -1.53
C ASP A 308 -10.66 -0.98 -1.90
N ILE A 309 -10.45 -0.13 -2.89
CA ILE A 309 -9.14 0.40 -3.28
C ILE A 309 -9.00 1.88 -2.86
N ASP A 310 -10.11 2.57 -2.59
CA ASP A 310 -10.23 4.03 -2.35
C ASP A 310 -11.42 4.27 -1.37
N ASP A 311 -11.19 4.02 -0.09
CA ASP A 311 -12.20 3.89 0.98
C ASP A 311 -13.02 5.16 1.28
N ASP A 312 -12.52 6.33 0.92
CA ASP A 312 -13.21 7.62 1.05
C ASP A 312 -13.61 8.24 -0.29
N ASN A 313 -13.25 7.55 -1.37
CA ASN A 313 -13.64 7.82 -2.74
C ASN A 313 -13.18 9.19 -3.25
N ASP A 314 -12.01 9.62 -2.83
CA ASP A 314 -11.40 10.87 -3.23
C ASP A 314 -10.55 10.74 -4.51
N GLY A 315 -10.40 9.52 -5.02
CA GLY A 315 -9.68 9.15 -6.22
C GLY A 315 -8.23 8.77 -5.97
N VAL A 316 -7.75 8.88 -4.73
CA VAL A 316 -6.45 8.45 -4.25
C VAL A 316 -6.59 7.06 -3.63
N PRO A 317 -5.86 6.06 -4.13
CA PRO A 317 -5.98 4.72 -3.55
C PRO A 317 -5.41 4.67 -2.12
N ASP A 318 -6.01 3.88 -1.23
CA ASP A 318 -5.55 3.67 0.17
C ASP A 318 -4.07 3.27 0.23
N THR A 319 -3.62 2.60 -0.84
CA THR A 319 -2.23 2.14 -0.98
C THR A 319 -1.21 3.27 -1.08
N THR A 320 -1.65 4.44 -1.51
CA THR A 320 -0.89 5.70 -1.58
C THR A 320 -0.93 6.43 -0.24
N GLU A 321 -2.03 6.30 0.50
CA GLU A 321 -2.34 7.10 1.70
C GLU A 321 -1.90 6.43 3.00
N GLY A 322 -1.65 5.12 2.97
CA GLY A 322 -0.96 4.41 4.05
C GLY A 322 -1.86 3.62 4.98
N GLU A 323 -3.08 3.27 4.56
CA GLU A 323 -3.86 2.29 5.31
C GLU A 323 -3.46 0.90 4.94
N PHE A 324 -3.01 0.13 5.93
CA PHE A 324 -3.18 -1.30 5.80
C PHE A 324 -3.35 -2.03 7.10
N CYS A 325 -4.60 -2.42 7.38
CA CYS A 325 -4.87 -3.58 8.22
C CYS A 325 -4.37 -4.85 7.50
N GLY A 326 -3.10 -5.19 7.71
CA GLY A 326 -2.49 -6.41 7.17
C GLY A 326 -1.50 -6.21 6.03
N ARG A 327 -0.97 -5.00 5.78
CA ARG A 327 0.26 -4.75 4.97
C ARG A 327 1.33 -4.13 5.86
N ILE A 328 2.58 -4.30 5.48
CA ILE A 328 3.67 -3.46 5.96
C ILE A 328 4.07 -2.45 4.89
N ASP A 329 4.23 -1.17 5.26
CA ASP A 329 4.75 -0.11 4.37
C ASP A 329 6.29 -0.17 4.22
N ARG A 330 6.77 -1.36 3.86
CA ARG A 330 8.16 -1.66 3.54
C ARG A 330 8.24 -3.06 2.99
N ASN A 331 9.33 -3.37 2.28
CA ASN A 331 9.54 -4.72 1.79
C ASN A 331 9.69 -5.72 2.96
N ILE A 332 9.09 -6.91 2.83
CA ILE A 332 9.45 -8.07 3.68
C ILE A 332 10.87 -8.48 3.33
N ARG A 333 11.76 -8.53 4.32
CA ARG A 333 13.17 -8.87 4.10
C ARG A 333 13.41 -10.36 4.35
N VAL A 334 13.60 -11.12 3.29
CA VAL A 334 13.87 -12.57 3.31
C VAL A 334 15.38 -12.82 3.30
N GLY A 335 15.94 -13.16 4.46
CA GLY A 335 17.32 -13.59 4.62
C GLY A 335 17.54 -15.02 4.13
N TYR A 336 18.68 -15.27 3.49
CA TYR A 336 19.06 -16.62 3.08
C TYR A 336 20.59 -16.80 3.04
N LEU A 337 21.06 -18.05 3.14
CA LEU A 337 22.48 -18.37 2.98
C LEU A 337 22.77 -18.62 1.49
N ASN A 338 23.53 -17.72 0.87
CA ASN A 338 23.86 -17.75 -0.56
C ASN A 338 25.03 -18.70 -0.87
N SER A 339 24.95 -19.94 -0.37
CA SER A 339 25.94 -20.99 -0.58
C SER A 339 25.42 -22.36 -0.15
N GLY A 340 25.86 -23.40 -0.86
CA GLY A 340 25.57 -24.78 -0.48
C GLY A 340 24.09 -25.10 -0.68
N VAL A 341 23.47 -25.71 0.33
CA VAL A 341 22.02 -26.01 0.32
C VAL A 341 21.17 -24.88 0.89
N GLY A 342 21.78 -23.76 1.29
CA GLY A 342 21.09 -22.68 1.99
C GLY A 342 20.09 -21.90 1.13
N ASP A 343 20.36 -21.83 -0.17
CA ASP A 343 19.54 -21.20 -1.21
C ASP A 343 18.83 -22.20 -2.12
N ASP A 344 19.05 -23.51 -1.92
CA ASP A 344 18.36 -24.56 -2.67
C ASP A 344 16.84 -24.42 -2.50
N GLY A 345 16.16 -24.21 -3.62
CA GLY A 345 14.71 -24.06 -3.68
C GLY A 345 14.21 -22.64 -3.45
N LEU A 346 15.10 -21.67 -3.22
CA LEU A 346 14.72 -20.26 -3.15
C LEU A 346 14.32 -19.76 -4.54
N ALA A 347 13.02 -19.72 -4.82
CA ALA A 347 12.43 -19.20 -6.05
C ALA A 347 12.54 -17.66 -6.11
N SER A 348 13.78 -17.16 -6.18
CA SER A 348 14.13 -15.75 -5.99
C SER A 348 13.37 -14.81 -6.92
N ASN A 349 13.32 -15.10 -8.23
CA ASN A 349 12.59 -14.26 -9.18
C ASN A 349 11.08 -14.27 -8.95
N MET A 350 10.52 -15.40 -8.50
CA MET A 350 9.11 -15.48 -8.16
C MET A 350 8.77 -14.60 -6.95
N LEU A 351 9.61 -14.63 -5.91
CA LEU A 351 9.44 -13.87 -4.67
C LEU A 351 9.45 -12.36 -4.88
N LEU A 352 10.18 -11.88 -5.88
CA LEU A 352 10.23 -10.45 -6.16
C LEU A 352 8.97 -9.93 -6.84
N ASN A 353 8.13 -10.81 -7.40
CA ASN A 353 6.88 -10.44 -8.04
C ASN A 353 5.68 -10.65 -7.14
N LEU A 354 5.13 -9.58 -6.59
CA LEU A 354 3.92 -9.65 -5.79
C LEU A 354 2.72 -10.20 -6.58
N ASN A 355 2.71 -10.07 -7.91
CA ASN A 355 1.66 -10.62 -8.77
C ASN A 355 1.70 -12.15 -8.94
N ASN A 356 2.69 -12.81 -8.34
CA ASN A 356 2.70 -14.26 -8.31
C ASN A 356 1.89 -14.85 -7.17
N PHE A 357 1.52 -14.03 -6.19
CA PHE A 357 1.03 -14.45 -4.88
C PHE A 357 -0.44 -14.01 -4.68
N GLY A 358 -1.18 -14.67 -3.80
CA GLY A 358 -2.54 -14.24 -3.42
C GLY A 358 -3.73 -14.84 -4.23
N PRO A 359 -4.97 -14.59 -3.78
CA PRO A 359 -6.22 -15.10 -4.36
C PRO A 359 -6.45 -14.72 -5.83
N TYR A 360 -5.89 -13.59 -6.25
CA TYR A 360 -6.11 -12.98 -7.57
C TYR A 360 -4.81 -12.79 -8.35
N GLY A 361 -3.69 -13.34 -7.86
CA GLY A 361 -2.39 -13.10 -8.47
C GLY A 361 -1.86 -11.69 -8.21
N THR A 362 -2.13 -11.12 -7.04
CA THR A 362 -1.46 -9.94 -6.47
C THR A 362 -1.45 -10.05 -4.94
N TYR A 363 -0.27 -9.98 -4.33
CA TYR A 363 -0.09 -9.86 -2.87
C TYR A 363 0.20 -8.42 -2.51
N ASN A 364 -0.85 -7.70 -2.12
CA ASN A 364 -0.83 -6.27 -1.81
C ASN A 364 -0.50 -5.94 -0.35
N LYS A 365 -0.05 -6.94 0.43
CA LYS A 365 0.26 -6.87 1.87
C LYS A 365 1.73 -6.59 2.22
N THR A 366 2.51 -6.18 1.23
CA THR A 366 3.84 -5.55 1.43
C THR A 366 4.13 -4.67 0.21
N THR A 367 4.99 -3.67 0.34
CA THR A 367 5.46 -2.88 -0.82
C THR A 367 6.38 -3.67 -1.75
N GLY A 368 6.87 -4.83 -1.28
CA GLY A 368 7.76 -5.70 -2.05
C GLY A 368 8.39 -6.79 -1.20
N ILE A 369 9.26 -7.60 -1.81
CA ILE A 369 10.11 -8.55 -1.11
C ILE A 369 11.57 -8.19 -1.37
N THR A 370 12.37 -8.14 -0.31
CA THR A 370 13.81 -7.89 -0.38
C THR A 370 14.56 -9.17 0.01
N LEU A 371 15.35 -9.71 -0.91
CA LEU A 371 16.22 -10.85 -0.59
C LEU A 371 17.55 -10.37 0.01
N VAL A 372 17.91 -10.89 1.18
CA VAL A 372 19.12 -10.53 1.93
C VAL A 372 20.11 -11.70 1.90
N PRO A 373 21.10 -11.70 0.99
CA PRO A 373 22.07 -12.79 0.88
C PRO A 373 23.14 -12.72 1.97
N PHE A 374 23.34 -13.84 2.66
CA PHE A 374 24.49 -14.04 3.55
C PHE A 374 25.51 -14.96 2.88
N ALA A 375 26.76 -14.51 2.76
CA ALA A 375 27.79 -15.26 2.05
C ALA A 375 28.29 -16.51 2.82
N THR A 376 28.17 -16.52 4.15
CA THR A 376 28.66 -17.63 4.99
C THR A 376 27.79 -17.84 6.22
N GLU A 377 27.75 -19.06 6.75
CA GLU A 377 27.06 -19.33 8.03
C GLU A 377 27.61 -18.51 9.21
N ALA A 378 28.89 -18.12 9.16
CA ALA A 378 29.51 -17.31 10.20
C ALA A 378 29.01 -15.86 10.18
N SER A 379 28.62 -15.33 9.01
CA SER A 379 28.02 -14.00 8.89
C SER A 379 26.58 -13.92 9.39
N ILE A 380 25.93 -15.05 9.66
CA ILE A 380 24.55 -15.10 10.16
C ILE A 380 24.58 -15.12 11.69
N THR A 381 24.44 -13.94 12.29
CA THR A 381 24.38 -13.75 13.74
C THR A 381 23.11 -12.96 14.05
N GLU A 382 22.59 -13.05 15.27
CA GLU A 382 21.43 -12.24 15.67
C GLU A 382 21.67 -10.75 15.41
N ALA A 383 22.86 -10.24 15.75
CA ALA A 383 23.24 -8.85 15.47
C ALA A 383 23.25 -8.50 13.97
N SER A 384 23.72 -9.40 13.09
CA SER A 384 23.72 -9.13 11.66
C SER A 384 22.35 -9.29 11.02
N LEU A 385 21.51 -10.19 11.51
CA LEU A 385 20.11 -10.32 11.09
C LEU A 385 19.33 -9.05 11.43
N LEU A 386 19.49 -8.54 12.65
CA LEU A 386 18.88 -7.28 13.08
C LEU A 386 19.44 -6.08 12.31
N ALA A 387 20.76 -6.00 12.11
CA ALA A 387 21.37 -4.90 11.35
C ALA A 387 20.92 -4.86 9.87
N ASN A 388 20.51 -6.01 9.32
CA ASN A 388 19.94 -6.10 7.97
C ASN A 388 18.41 -6.13 7.98
N ASN A 389 17.77 -5.85 9.11
CA ASN A 389 16.31 -5.85 9.30
C ASN A 389 15.63 -7.10 8.72
N VAL A 390 16.23 -8.28 8.88
CA VAL A 390 15.65 -9.52 8.36
C VAL A 390 14.31 -9.78 9.06
N ASP A 391 13.29 -10.13 8.29
CA ASP A 391 11.94 -10.43 8.77
C ASP A 391 11.67 -11.93 8.74
N VAL A 392 12.03 -12.55 7.63
CA VAL A 392 11.87 -13.97 7.36
C VAL A 392 13.26 -14.53 7.04
N PHE A 393 13.59 -15.73 7.54
CA PHE A 393 14.78 -16.45 7.09
C PHE A 393 14.41 -17.73 6.34
N PHE A 394 14.83 -17.83 5.08
CA PHE A 394 14.70 -19.04 4.27
C PHE A 394 15.86 -20.01 4.51
N VAL A 395 15.54 -21.28 4.68
CA VAL A 395 16.48 -22.37 4.90
C VAL A 395 16.22 -23.49 3.91
N GLY A 396 17.03 -23.52 2.85
CA GLY A 396 16.95 -24.54 1.79
C GLY A 396 17.38 -25.95 2.22
N SER A 397 17.16 -26.91 1.32
CA SER A 397 17.47 -28.33 1.51
C SER A 397 17.71 -28.98 0.14
N SER A 398 18.58 -29.99 0.07
CA SER A 398 18.78 -30.74 -1.17
C SER A 398 17.57 -31.65 -1.45
N ALA A 399 17.42 -32.11 -2.70
CA ALA A 399 16.39 -33.09 -3.09
C ALA A 399 16.73 -34.54 -2.70
N ALA A 400 17.60 -34.75 -1.71
CA ALA A 400 18.01 -36.08 -1.25
C ALA A 400 17.24 -36.53 0.00
N ASP A 401 16.86 -37.81 0.02
CA ASP A 401 16.22 -38.47 1.15
C ASP A 401 17.26 -38.88 2.21
N ALA A 402 17.93 -37.88 2.81
CA ALA A 402 19.07 -38.09 3.68
C ALA A 402 19.03 -37.18 4.92
N THR A 403 18.77 -37.78 6.09
CA THR A 403 18.67 -37.07 7.37
C THR A 403 20.02 -36.62 7.96
N THR A 404 21.10 -36.72 7.19
CA THR A 404 22.47 -36.41 7.61
C THR A 404 22.96 -35.08 7.06
N SER A 405 23.83 -34.38 7.79
CA SER A 405 24.16 -32.95 7.71
C SER A 405 24.73 -32.38 6.39
N ALA A 406 24.73 -33.11 5.27
CA ALA A 406 25.15 -32.60 3.96
C ALA A 406 23.97 -32.06 3.12
N ASP A 407 22.75 -32.48 3.44
CA ASP A 407 21.53 -32.20 2.66
C ASP A 407 20.64 -31.11 3.28
N LYS A 408 21.12 -30.50 4.38
CA LYS A 408 20.50 -29.39 5.12
C LYS A 408 21.57 -28.42 5.62
N VAL A 409 21.18 -27.23 6.08
CA VAL A 409 22.15 -26.33 6.73
C VAL A 409 22.64 -26.90 8.07
N SER A 410 23.71 -26.31 8.63
CA SER A 410 24.25 -26.81 9.89
C SER A 410 23.23 -26.68 11.04
N THR A 411 23.21 -27.66 11.94
CA THR A 411 22.36 -27.61 13.15
C THR A 411 22.68 -26.37 14.01
N ALA A 412 23.92 -25.88 13.96
CA ALA A 412 24.32 -24.64 14.63
C ALA A 412 23.71 -23.38 13.98
N LEU A 413 23.46 -23.37 12.68
CA LEU A 413 22.71 -22.30 12.02
C LEU A 413 21.22 -22.37 12.42
N ASN A 414 20.57 -23.53 12.28
CA ASN A 414 19.15 -23.68 12.65
C ASN A 414 18.89 -23.29 14.11
N THR A 415 19.77 -23.68 15.05
CA THR A 415 19.65 -23.29 16.47
C THR A 415 19.70 -21.76 16.67
N ARG A 416 20.57 -21.05 15.92
CA ARG A 416 20.67 -19.58 15.99
C ARG A 416 19.42 -18.92 15.43
N LEU A 417 18.90 -19.43 14.31
CA LEU A 417 17.69 -18.90 13.68
C LEU A 417 16.47 -19.06 14.60
N ILE A 418 16.30 -20.22 15.24
CA ILE A 418 15.22 -20.44 16.23
C ILE A 418 15.29 -19.38 17.35
N THR A 419 16.48 -19.18 17.92
CA THR A 419 16.67 -18.22 19.02
C THR A 419 16.34 -16.80 18.56
N TRP A 420 16.82 -16.39 17.38
CA TRP A 420 16.55 -15.08 16.80
C TRP A 420 15.06 -14.86 16.53
N ALA A 421 14.40 -15.84 15.91
CA ALA A 421 12.97 -15.79 15.59
C ALA A 421 12.11 -15.62 16.85
N GLN A 422 12.40 -16.37 17.91
CA GLN A 422 11.71 -16.27 19.19
C GLN A 422 11.92 -14.92 19.88
N ASN A 423 13.17 -14.44 19.95
CA ASN A 423 13.51 -13.23 20.69
C ASN A 423 12.91 -11.96 20.07
N ASN A 424 12.66 -11.97 18.76
CA ASN A 424 12.36 -10.77 17.98
C ASN A 424 11.04 -10.89 17.19
N SER A 425 10.22 -11.91 17.48
CA SER A 425 8.97 -12.20 16.77
C SER A 425 9.16 -12.27 15.24
N LYS A 426 10.23 -12.94 14.80
CA LYS A 426 10.57 -13.12 13.38
C LYS A 426 10.24 -14.52 12.88
N SER A 427 10.30 -14.71 11.57
CA SER A 427 9.76 -15.91 10.92
C SER A 427 10.84 -16.75 10.23
N ILE A 428 10.63 -18.06 10.11
CA ILE A 428 11.53 -19.00 9.45
C ILE A 428 10.74 -19.86 8.44
N PHE A 429 11.21 -19.92 7.21
CA PHE A 429 10.74 -20.88 6.21
C PHE A 429 11.82 -21.94 6.03
N ALA A 430 11.55 -23.19 6.41
CA ALA A 430 12.51 -24.29 6.26
C ALA A 430 12.02 -25.38 5.29
N LEU A 431 12.93 -25.89 4.47
CA LEU A 431 12.69 -27.08 3.66
C LEU A 431 13.10 -28.36 4.40
N GLN A 432 12.22 -29.36 4.30
CA GLN A 432 12.39 -30.79 4.51
C GLN A 432 13.40 -31.23 5.57
N ASN A 433 14.67 -31.45 5.20
CA ASN A 433 15.66 -32.12 6.06
C ASN A 433 15.99 -31.27 7.29
N ASN A 434 15.71 -29.97 7.24
CA ASN A 434 15.91 -29.06 8.36
C ASN A 434 14.91 -29.31 9.51
N ALA A 435 13.74 -29.92 9.25
CA ALA A 435 12.69 -30.13 10.24
C ALA A 435 13.18 -30.82 11.53
N ILE A 436 14.14 -31.73 11.42
CA ILE A 436 14.69 -32.47 12.56
C ILE A 436 15.37 -31.55 13.59
N ASP A 437 16.04 -30.48 13.13
CA ASP A 437 16.69 -29.52 14.03
C ASP A 437 15.67 -28.60 14.71
N TYR A 438 14.46 -28.48 14.17
CA TYR A 438 13.35 -27.75 14.76
C TYR A 438 12.52 -28.58 15.76
N GLY A 439 12.94 -29.83 16.02
CA GLY A 439 12.32 -30.72 17.01
C GLY A 439 11.24 -31.63 16.46
N TYR A 440 11.19 -31.80 15.13
CA TYR A 440 10.26 -32.69 14.46
C TYR A 440 10.86 -34.06 14.16
N THR A 441 10.03 -35.09 14.13
CA THR A 441 10.39 -36.41 13.61
C THR A 441 9.93 -36.51 12.17
N ILE A 442 10.78 -37.11 11.33
CA ILE A 442 10.55 -37.26 9.91
C ILE A 442 10.60 -38.73 9.50
N THR A 443 9.62 -39.18 8.71
CA THR A 443 9.57 -40.56 8.20
C THR A 443 9.66 -40.57 6.67
N PRO A 444 10.71 -41.19 6.08
CA PRO A 444 10.91 -41.24 4.64
C PRO A 444 10.11 -42.35 3.93
N ASN A 445 9.88 -42.21 2.62
CA ASN A 445 9.15 -43.12 1.72
C ASN A 445 7.63 -43.10 1.81
N ASN A 446 7.06 -41.91 1.94
CA ASN A 446 5.65 -41.76 1.70
C ASN A 446 5.30 -41.71 0.21
N VAL A 447 4.04 -41.96 -0.16
CA VAL A 447 3.46 -41.54 -1.45
C VAL A 447 2.62 -40.30 -1.18
N ASN A 448 3.24 -39.13 -1.22
CA ASN A 448 2.53 -37.87 -1.13
C ASN A 448 1.53 -37.77 -2.31
N PRO A 449 0.31 -37.30 -2.10
CA PRO A 449 -0.72 -37.26 -3.11
C PRO A 449 -0.45 -36.11 -4.04
N ASN A 450 -0.56 -36.40 -5.33
CA ASN A 450 -0.61 -35.41 -6.39
C ASN A 450 -1.82 -34.47 -6.30
N THR A 451 -2.65 -34.55 -5.25
CA THR A 451 -3.77 -33.65 -5.01
C THR A 451 -3.64 -33.17 -3.56
N PRO A 452 -3.42 -31.86 -3.32
CA PRO A 452 -3.32 -31.34 -1.96
C PRO A 452 -4.69 -31.45 -1.28
N SER A 453 -4.78 -32.27 -0.24
CA SER A 453 -5.96 -32.35 0.63
C SER A 453 -5.61 -31.76 1.99
N GLY A 454 -6.31 -30.69 2.36
CA GLY A 454 -6.23 -30.08 3.68
C GLY A 454 -6.97 -30.91 4.74
N THR A 455 -6.75 -30.52 5.99
CA THR A 455 -7.16 -31.22 7.22
C THR A 455 -8.66 -31.33 7.46
N ILE A 456 -9.43 -30.57 6.70
CA ILE A 456 -10.88 -30.39 6.91
C ILE A 456 -11.68 -30.86 5.67
N GLY A 457 -11.02 -31.38 4.64
CA GLY A 457 -11.67 -31.55 3.33
C GLY A 457 -11.81 -30.24 2.55
N THR A 458 -11.26 -29.15 3.06
CA THR A 458 -10.99 -27.90 2.35
C THR A 458 -9.66 -28.02 1.60
N ASN A 459 -9.55 -27.42 0.40
CA ASN A 459 -8.29 -27.46 -0.32
C ASN A 459 -7.32 -26.43 0.28
N THR A 460 -6.11 -26.87 0.61
CA THR A 460 -5.03 -26.12 1.28
C THR A 460 -4.72 -24.76 0.65
N TYR A 461 -5.01 -24.62 -0.64
CA TYR A 461 -4.65 -23.46 -1.44
C TYR A 461 -5.88 -22.84 -2.14
N THR A 462 -7.11 -23.19 -1.71
CA THR A 462 -8.35 -22.59 -2.29
C THR A 462 -9.06 -21.61 -1.36
N ASN A 463 -8.66 -21.49 -0.09
CA ASN A 463 -9.20 -20.46 0.81
C ASN A 463 -8.57 -19.10 0.49
N GLY A 464 -8.96 -18.53 -0.65
CA GLY A 464 -8.46 -17.24 -1.10
C GLY A 464 -7.04 -17.28 -1.64
N TYR A 465 -6.61 -18.35 -2.32
CA TYR A 465 -5.34 -18.40 -3.07
C TYR A 465 -5.54 -19.12 -4.42
N TRP A 466 -4.50 -19.30 -5.24
CA TRP A 466 -4.65 -19.91 -6.56
C TRP A 466 -5.24 -21.33 -6.45
N PRO A 467 -6.31 -21.66 -7.19
CA PRO A 467 -6.88 -23.00 -7.12
C PRO A 467 -5.93 -24.05 -7.71
N THR A 468 -5.20 -24.76 -6.84
CA THR A 468 -4.26 -25.83 -7.23
C THR A 468 -4.88 -27.21 -7.07
N SER A 469 -5.40 -27.73 -8.17
CA SER A 469 -6.10 -29.02 -8.21
C SER A 469 -5.17 -30.26 -8.24
N SER A 470 -3.88 -30.09 -8.58
CA SER A 470 -2.93 -31.19 -8.59
C SER A 470 -1.47 -30.76 -8.55
N LEU A 471 -0.57 -31.52 -7.91
CA LEU A 471 0.87 -31.32 -7.86
C LEU A 471 1.62 -32.49 -8.52
N ASN A 472 2.79 -32.24 -9.11
CA ASN A 472 3.71 -33.24 -9.62
C ASN A 472 4.77 -33.57 -8.57
N GLN A 473 4.49 -34.54 -7.72
CA GLN A 473 5.39 -34.94 -6.65
C GLN A 473 6.36 -36.05 -7.09
N SER A 474 6.81 -36.05 -8.35
CA SER A 474 7.65 -37.12 -8.93
C SER A 474 9.08 -37.23 -8.37
N GLY A 475 9.42 -36.44 -7.34
CA GLY A 475 10.70 -36.47 -6.64
C GLY A 475 10.95 -37.74 -5.84
N THR A 476 12.22 -38.00 -5.52
CA THR A 476 12.66 -39.16 -4.70
C THR A 476 12.38 -39.00 -3.21
N VAL A 477 11.71 -37.92 -2.84
CA VAL A 477 11.71 -37.38 -1.50
C VAL A 477 10.29 -37.04 -1.11
N GLN A 478 9.75 -37.83 -0.20
CA GLN A 478 8.37 -37.70 0.25
C GLN A 478 8.34 -38.09 1.72
N MET A 479 8.23 -37.08 2.58
CA MET A 479 8.37 -37.22 4.02
C MET A 479 7.08 -36.84 4.75
N THR A 480 6.82 -37.54 5.84
CA THR A 480 5.81 -37.14 6.82
C THR A 480 6.46 -36.49 8.02
N ILE A 481 5.80 -35.50 8.59
CA ILE A 481 6.28 -34.75 9.74
C ILE A 481 5.41 -35.08 10.95
N GLN A 482 6.04 -35.32 12.09
CA GLN A 482 5.37 -35.58 13.36
C GLN A 482 6.07 -34.84 14.49
N SER A 483 5.30 -34.47 15.51
CA SER A 483 5.85 -34.03 16.80
C SER A 483 5.03 -34.56 17.96
N THR A 484 5.71 -34.95 19.03
CA THR A 484 5.10 -35.30 20.33
C THR A 484 5.16 -34.15 21.32
N THR A 485 5.87 -33.07 20.98
CA THR A 485 6.19 -31.97 21.91
C THR A 485 5.80 -30.60 21.39
N ARG A 486 5.51 -30.47 20.08
CA ARG A 486 5.17 -29.22 19.43
C ARG A 486 3.78 -29.29 18.84
N GLN A 487 3.03 -28.20 18.97
CA GLN A 487 1.75 -28.00 18.30
C GLN A 487 1.99 -27.33 16.95
N PHE A 488 1.33 -27.83 15.92
CA PHE A 488 1.46 -27.36 14.55
C PHE A 488 0.12 -27.53 13.84
N ASP A 489 -0.15 -26.63 12.91
CA ASP A 489 -1.26 -26.75 11.97
C ASP A 489 -0.82 -27.55 10.75
N ILE A 490 -1.72 -28.37 10.23
CA ILE A 490 -1.47 -29.23 9.08
C ILE A 490 -2.08 -28.55 7.86
N LEU A 491 -1.22 -28.19 6.91
CA LEU A 491 -1.63 -27.55 5.67
C LEU A 491 -1.95 -28.60 4.61
N MET A 492 -1.13 -29.66 4.47
CA MET A 492 -1.35 -30.72 3.49
C MET A 492 -1.07 -32.09 4.10
N THR A 493 -1.79 -33.13 3.65
CA THR A 493 -1.56 -34.53 4.05
C THR A 493 -1.36 -35.51 2.92
N ASP A 494 -0.94 -36.72 3.28
CA ASP A 494 -0.80 -37.83 2.36
C ASP A 494 -2.07 -38.66 2.11
N ALA A 495 -1.99 -39.69 1.24
CA ALA A 495 -3.11 -40.61 0.99
C ALA A 495 -3.55 -41.46 2.21
N ASN A 496 -2.73 -41.48 3.27
CA ASN A 496 -3.03 -42.10 4.55
C ASN A 496 -3.32 -41.06 5.65
N LEU A 497 -3.57 -39.80 5.27
CA LEU A 497 -3.93 -38.71 6.17
C LEU A 497 -2.82 -38.30 7.17
N ARG A 498 -1.56 -38.43 6.79
CA ARG A 498 -0.38 -38.01 7.58
C ARG A 498 0.13 -36.62 7.16
N PRO A 499 0.60 -35.77 8.09
CA PRO A 499 1.08 -34.42 7.78
C PRO A 499 2.26 -34.43 6.82
N VAL A 500 2.15 -33.66 5.74
CA VAL A 500 3.26 -33.41 4.82
C VAL A 500 3.66 -31.94 4.89
N VAL A 501 2.76 -30.97 4.74
CA VAL A 501 3.08 -29.53 4.93
C VAL A 501 2.51 -29.07 6.28
N ILE A 502 3.33 -28.40 7.10
CA ILE A 502 2.93 -27.93 8.43
C ILE A 502 3.42 -26.51 8.70
N THR A 503 2.70 -25.81 9.58
CA THR A 503 3.14 -24.56 10.21
C THR A 503 3.11 -24.71 11.73
N ASP A 504 4.09 -24.15 12.43
CA ASP A 504 4.19 -24.26 13.89
C ASP A 504 3.33 -23.18 14.59
N ARG A 505 2.66 -23.53 15.69
CA ARG A 505 1.89 -22.55 16.47
C ARG A 505 2.73 -21.77 17.48
N GLY A 506 3.82 -22.36 17.95
CA GLY A 506 4.69 -21.76 18.95
C GLY A 506 5.74 -20.81 18.36
N TYR A 507 6.13 -21.00 17.10
CA TYR A 507 7.01 -20.12 16.32
C TYR A 507 6.36 -19.78 14.99
N ASN A 508 6.67 -18.62 14.41
CA ASN A 508 6.34 -18.33 13.01
C ASN A 508 7.24 -19.14 12.06
N LEU A 509 7.09 -20.48 12.09
CA LEU A 509 7.89 -21.45 11.36
C LEU A 509 7.00 -22.24 10.40
N LEU A 510 7.33 -22.18 9.10
CA LEU A 510 6.75 -23.04 8.08
C LEU A 510 7.76 -24.12 7.70
N ILE A 511 7.27 -25.37 7.57
CA ILE A 511 8.08 -26.48 7.08
C ILE A 511 7.43 -27.11 5.87
N PHE A 512 8.15 -27.09 4.75
CA PHE A 512 7.72 -27.75 3.50
C PHE A 512 8.49 -29.06 3.29
N PRO A 513 7.81 -30.20 3.05
CA PRO A 513 8.40 -31.55 3.18
C PRO A 513 9.06 -32.11 1.91
N ASP A 514 8.85 -31.48 0.75
CA ASP A 514 9.38 -31.95 -0.53
C ASP A 514 10.23 -30.85 -1.15
N ALA A 515 11.52 -30.87 -0.85
CA ALA A 515 12.45 -29.92 -1.45
C ALA A 515 12.56 -30.09 -2.97
N THR A 516 12.16 -31.23 -3.55
CA THR A 516 12.26 -31.46 -4.99
C THR A 516 11.39 -30.48 -5.77
N ILE A 517 10.18 -30.18 -5.29
CA ILE A 517 9.25 -29.26 -5.97
C ILE A 517 9.87 -27.85 -6.01
N TYR A 518 10.33 -27.35 -4.86
CA TYR A 518 10.99 -26.05 -4.76
C TYR A 518 12.30 -26.01 -5.57
N ASN A 519 13.11 -27.07 -5.52
CA ASN A 519 14.40 -27.13 -6.22
C ASN A 519 14.21 -27.18 -7.74
N ALA A 520 13.24 -27.96 -8.25
CA ALA A 520 12.95 -28.09 -9.67
C ALA A 520 12.43 -26.79 -10.28
N GLU A 521 11.69 -26.01 -9.51
CA GLU A 521 11.03 -24.78 -9.96
C GLU A 521 11.81 -23.51 -9.57
N SER A 522 12.95 -23.60 -8.88
CA SER A 522 13.72 -22.45 -8.35
C SER A 522 14.06 -21.33 -9.36
N GLY A 523 14.11 -21.62 -10.66
CA GLY A 523 14.35 -20.64 -11.73
C GLY A 523 13.11 -19.93 -12.27
N MET A 524 11.93 -20.21 -11.73
CA MET A 524 10.66 -19.67 -12.19
C MET A 524 10.50 -18.17 -11.91
N VAL A 525 9.77 -17.49 -12.80
CA VAL A 525 9.47 -16.04 -12.69
C VAL A 525 7.96 -15.82 -12.50
N THR A 526 7.10 -16.59 -13.16
CA THR A 526 5.64 -16.49 -13.05
C THR A 526 5.02 -17.87 -12.88
N PRO A 527 4.09 -18.06 -11.94
CA PRO A 527 3.40 -19.33 -11.75
C PRO A 527 2.46 -19.71 -12.90
N THR A 528 2.89 -20.67 -13.71
CA THR A 528 2.12 -21.18 -14.86
C THR A 528 1.63 -22.62 -14.66
N THR A 529 2.33 -23.41 -13.86
CA THR A 529 1.93 -24.78 -13.49
C THR A 529 1.32 -24.81 -12.09
N ASN A 530 0.60 -25.88 -11.76
CA ASN A 530 0.04 -26.01 -10.42
C ASN A 530 1.11 -26.15 -9.33
N ASP A 531 2.28 -26.73 -9.65
CA ASP A 531 3.40 -26.81 -8.70
C ASP A 531 3.93 -25.44 -8.34
N GLN A 532 4.13 -24.63 -9.39
CA GLN A 532 4.56 -23.25 -9.28
C GLN A 532 3.56 -22.39 -8.50
N LYS A 533 2.26 -22.58 -8.74
CA LYS A 533 1.19 -21.89 -8.00
C LYS A 533 1.19 -22.29 -6.53
N ALA A 534 1.31 -23.57 -6.22
CA ALA A 534 1.35 -24.03 -4.83
C ALA A 534 2.60 -23.51 -4.07
N ILE A 535 3.75 -23.38 -4.74
CA ILE A 535 4.93 -22.71 -4.17
C ILE A 535 4.56 -21.26 -3.83
N ALA A 536 3.90 -20.53 -4.74
CA ALA A 536 3.47 -19.16 -4.49
C ALA A 536 2.44 -19.07 -3.35
N ASP A 537 1.39 -19.88 -3.37
CA ASP A 537 0.36 -19.93 -2.33
C ASP A 537 0.96 -20.20 -0.95
N THR A 538 1.94 -21.10 -0.88
CA THR A 538 2.65 -21.43 0.37
C THR A 538 3.43 -20.24 0.93
N TRP A 539 4.12 -19.48 0.08
CA TRP A 539 4.81 -18.25 0.48
C TRP A 539 3.82 -17.18 0.94
N THR A 540 2.71 -17.04 0.22
CA THR A 540 1.66 -16.06 0.53
C THR A 540 1.05 -16.31 1.91
N TYR A 541 0.62 -17.55 2.15
CA TYR A 541 0.11 -18.00 3.45
C TYR A 541 1.08 -17.67 4.59
N PHE A 542 2.38 -17.82 4.32
CA PHE A 542 3.41 -17.56 5.32
C PHE A 542 3.67 -16.07 5.55
N PHE A 543 3.62 -15.24 4.51
CA PHE A 543 3.72 -13.80 4.63
C PHE A 543 2.51 -13.22 5.36
N ASP A 544 1.30 -13.68 5.06
CA ASP A 544 0.08 -13.26 5.77
C ASP A 544 0.22 -13.44 7.29
N ARG A 545 0.65 -14.64 7.71
CA ARG A 545 0.90 -14.94 9.13
C ARG A 545 1.95 -14.03 9.78
N PHE A 546 2.92 -13.54 8.99
CA PHE A 546 3.92 -12.61 9.48
C PHE A 546 3.40 -11.17 9.59
N VAL A 547 2.58 -10.73 8.64
CA VAL A 547 2.14 -9.33 8.55
C VAL A 547 1.00 -9.01 9.51
N THR A 548 0.02 -9.92 9.68
CA THR A 548 -1.17 -9.71 10.54
C THR A 548 -0.86 -9.05 11.90
N PRO A 549 0.20 -9.42 12.65
CA PRO A 549 0.49 -8.84 13.96
C PRO A 549 1.30 -7.53 13.96
N GLN A 550 1.53 -6.87 12.82
CA GLN A 550 2.51 -5.76 12.70
C GLN A 550 1.91 -4.38 12.32
N CYS A 551 0.59 -4.22 12.30
CA CYS A 551 -0.07 -3.09 11.64
C CYS A 551 -0.33 -1.88 12.57
N SER A 552 -0.19 -0.66 12.03
CA SER A 552 -0.73 0.60 12.57
C SER A 552 -1.11 1.50 11.41
N THR A 553 -2.30 2.10 11.45
CA THR A 553 -2.77 3.10 10.47
C THR A 553 -1.90 4.37 10.53
N LEU A 554 -1.66 5.00 9.38
CA LEU A 554 -1.10 6.34 9.29
C LEU A 554 -2.22 7.37 9.51
N ASP A 555 -1.93 8.39 10.31
CA ASP A 555 -2.81 9.49 10.68
C ASP A 555 -1.88 10.72 10.78
N THR A 556 -1.81 11.49 9.68
CA THR A 556 -0.79 12.52 9.47
C THR A 556 -1.02 13.74 10.36
N ASP A 557 -2.26 14.22 10.44
CA ASP A 557 -2.61 15.40 11.24
C ASP A 557 -2.96 15.07 12.71
N GLY A 558 -3.19 13.79 13.02
CA GLY A 558 -3.47 13.29 14.35
C GLY A 558 -4.90 13.52 14.81
N ASP A 559 -5.85 13.73 13.89
CA ASP A 559 -7.27 13.95 14.21
C ASP A 559 -8.03 12.67 14.58
N GLY A 560 -7.42 11.51 14.33
CA GLY A 560 -7.94 10.18 14.63
C GLY A 560 -8.66 9.52 13.46
N THR A 561 -8.77 10.19 12.32
CA THR A 561 -9.16 9.64 11.02
C THR A 561 -7.87 9.24 10.30
N PRO A 562 -7.66 7.94 10.04
CA PRO A 562 -6.52 7.52 9.24
C PRO A 562 -6.58 8.12 7.82
N ASN A 563 -5.43 8.35 7.20
CA ASN A 563 -5.31 9.04 5.92
C ASN A 563 -6.22 8.51 4.80
N HIS A 564 -6.27 7.19 4.56
CA HIS A 564 -7.19 6.59 3.56
C HIS A 564 -8.72 6.80 3.80
N LEU A 565 -9.09 7.32 4.97
CA LEU A 565 -10.48 7.69 5.29
C LEU A 565 -10.62 9.21 5.42
N ASP A 566 -9.52 9.93 5.24
CA ASP A 566 -9.41 11.35 5.50
C ASP A 566 -9.15 12.10 4.19
N LEU A 567 -10.22 12.74 3.70
CA LEU A 567 -10.22 13.57 2.51
C LEU A 567 -9.31 14.82 2.58
N ASN A 568 -8.59 15.02 3.68
CA ASN A 568 -7.66 16.13 3.96
C ASN A 568 -6.62 15.70 5.03
N SER A 569 -5.77 14.74 4.68
CA SER A 569 -4.88 14.00 5.59
C SER A 569 -3.92 14.85 6.42
N ASP A 570 -3.49 16.01 5.93
CA ASP A 570 -2.58 16.90 6.66
C ASP A 570 -3.28 18.07 7.38
N GLY A 571 -4.59 18.20 7.24
CA GLY A 571 -5.36 19.20 7.95
C GLY A 571 -5.27 20.62 7.36
N ASP A 572 -4.75 20.80 6.14
CA ASP A 572 -4.44 22.13 5.58
C ASP A 572 -5.62 22.82 4.85
N THR A 573 -6.75 22.13 4.72
CA THR A 573 -8.02 22.50 4.04
C THR A 573 -8.09 22.22 2.55
N CYS A 574 -7.00 21.75 1.95
CA CYS A 574 -7.02 21.15 0.63
C CYS A 574 -7.61 19.74 0.68
N SER A 575 -8.21 19.32 -0.43
CA SER A 575 -8.61 17.91 -0.53
C SER A 575 -7.44 17.08 -1.03
N ASP A 576 -7.23 15.92 -0.44
CA ASP A 576 -6.24 14.92 -0.84
C ASP A 576 -6.34 14.63 -2.35
N ALA A 577 -7.55 14.46 -2.87
CA ALA A 577 -7.88 14.35 -4.29
C ALA A 577 -7.19 15.40 -5.19
N LEU A 578 -7.19 16.67 -4.79
CA LEU A 578 -6.59 17.77 -5.55
C LEU A 578 -5.07 17.77 -5.40
N GLU A 579 -4.59 17.48 -4.19
CA GLU A 579 -3.18 17.46 -3.84
C GLU A 579 -2.43 16.32 -4.48
N ALA A 580 -3.05 15.15 -4.56
CA ALA A 580 -2.62 14.00 -5.33
C ALA A 580 -2.72 14.22 -6.84
N GLY A 581 -3.58 15.14 -7.30
CA GLY A 581 -3.81 15.41 -8.72
C GLY A 581 -4.89 14.53 -9.36
N ALA A 582 -5.69 13.84 -8.56
CA ALA A 582 -6.87 13.09 -8.99
C ALA A 582 -7.94 14.03 -9.59
N THR A 583 -8.07 15.25 -9.04
CA THR A 583 -9.02 16.27 -9.50
C THR A 583 -8.38 17.64 -9.73
N THR A 584 -9.13 18.53 -10.37
CA THR A 584 -8.83 19.98 -10.47
C THR A 584 -9.82 20.84 -9.67
N SER A 585 -10.72 20.18 -8.92
CA SER A 585 -11.72 20.82 -8.09
C SER A 585 -11.08 21.38 -6.82
N LEU A 586 -11.31 22.66 -6.53
CA LEU A 586 -10.93 23.30 -5.25
C LEU A 586 -11.98 23.09 -4.14
N THR A 587 -12.88 22.13 -4.32
CA THR A 587 -13.89 21.84 -3.29
C THR A 587 -13.17 21.13 -2.14
N PRO A 588 -13.21 21.64 -0.90
CA PRO A 588 -12.63 20.94 0.23
C PRO A 588 -13.27 19.56 0.40
N ASN A 589 -12.46 18.58 0.78
CA ASN A 589 -12.88 17.19 0.98
C ASN A 589 -13.64 16.63 -0.24
N TYR A 590 -13.04 16.77 -1.43
CA TYR A 590 -13.65 16.38 -2.68
C TYR A 590 -13.72 14.85 -2.80
N THR A 591 -14.88 14.33 -3.18
CA THR A 591 -15.06 12.92 -3.54
C THR A 591 -15.60 12.77 -4.95
N PHE A 592 -15.23 11.66 -5.58
CA PHE A 592 -15.83 11.17 -6.80
C PHE A 592 -17.16 10.46 -6.51
N THR A 593 -17.92 10.22 -7.57
CA THR A 593 -19.07 9.30 -7.50
C THR A 593 -18.64 8.02 -8.16
N SER A 594 -18.72 6.90 -7.45
CA SER A 594 -18.01 5.63 -7.70
C SER A 594 -18.90 4.40 -7.45
N LEU A 595 -20.23 4.53 -7.59
CA LEU A 595 -21.13 3.46 -7.17
C LEU A 595 -20.87 2.12 -7.89
N ALA A 596 -20.65 1.06 -7.11
CA ALA A 596 -20.28 -0.28 -7.57
C ALA A 596 -21.21 -0.83 -8.67
N GLY A 597 -20.61 -1.30 -9.76
CA GLY A 597 -21.29 -1.96 -10.87
C GLY A 597 -22.13 -1.02 -11.73
N THR A 598 -21.89 0.29 -11.63
CA THR A 598 -22.48 1.30 -12.50
C THR A 598 -21.51 1.72 -13.60
N ALA A 599 -21.72 2.88 -14.23
CA ALA A 599 -20.82 3.41 -15.25
C ALA A 599 -19.75 4.34 -14.66
N THR A 600 -19.73 4.48 -13.33
CA THR A 600 -18.74 5.26 -12.59
C THR A 600 -17.77 4.39 -11.80
N ASP A 601 -18.09 3.11 -11.63
CA ASP A 601 -17.19 2.03 -11.19
C ASP A 601 -17.74 0.74 -11.84
N THR A 602 -17.14 0.33 -12.96
CA THR A 602 -17.64 -0.79 -13.77
C THR A 602 -17.16 -2.15 -13.24
N ASN A 603 -15.99 -2.19 -12.58
CA ASN A 603 -15.30 -3.36 -12.06
C ASN A 603 -15.67 -3.67 -10.61
N SER A 604 -16.35 -2.76 -9.90
CA SER A 604 -16.74 -2.92 -8.50
C SER A 604 -15.53 -3.09 -7.58
N ASP A 605 -14.50 -2.29 -7.82
CA ASP A 605 -13.28 -2.26 -7.00
C ASP A 605 -13.12 -0.95 -6.23
N GLY A 606 -14.14 -0.08 -6.22
CA GLY A 606 -14.23 1.11 -5.38
C GLY A 606 -13.49 2.34 -5.90
N LEU A 607 -12.51 2.14 -6.79
CA LEU A 607 -11.85 3.26 -7.48
C LEU A 607 -12.71 3.79 -8.64
N ALA A 608 -12.94 5.10 -8.68
CA ALA A 608 -13.79 5.70 -9.71
C ALA A 608 -13.22 5.57 -11.14
N ASP A 609 -14.03 5.08 -12.10
CA ASP A 609 -13.69 4.92 -13.53
C ASP A 609 -13.20 6.23 -14.20
N ILE A 610 -13.50 7.40 -13.62
CA ILE A 610 -13.04 8.69 -14.14
C ILE A 610 -11.56 8.93 -13.88
N VAL A 611 -11.01 8.37 -12.80
CA VAL A 611 -9.58 8.35 -12.49
C VAL A 611 -8.93 7.03 -12.90
N ASP A 612 -9.68 5.94 -13.10
CA ASP A 612 -9.22 4.69 -13.73
C ASP A 612 -10.07 4.32 -14.95
N THR A 613 -9.78 4.95 -16.10
CA THR A 613 -10.56 4.72 -17.34
C THR A 613 -10.37 3.31 -17.88
N ASN A 614 -9.30 2.62 -17.47
CA ASN A 614 -8.89 1.35 -18.02
C ASN A 614 -9.25 0.15 -17.12
N THR A 615 -9.78 0.40 -15.92
CA THR A 615 -10.32 -0.56 -14.94
C THR A 615 -9.27 -1.58 -14.48
N ASN A 616 -8.06 -1.11 -14.21
CA ASN A 616 -6.95 -1.94 -13.73
C ASN A 616 -6.62 -1.73 -12.24
N GLY A 617 -7.41 -0.94 -11.52
CA GLY A 617 -7.25 -0.62 -10.10
C GLY A 617 -6.11 0.36 -9.83
N ILE A 618 -5.72 1.14 -10.85
CA ILE A 618 -4.58 2.06 -10.79
C ILE A 618 -4.99 3.38 -11.42
N PRO A 619 -4.81 4.49 -10.71
CA PRO A 619 -5.20 5.78 -11.26
C PRO A 619 -4.38 6.18 -12.49
N ASP A 620 -5.06 6.69 -13.51
CA ASP A 620 -4.53 7.28 -14.75
C ASP A 620 -3.99 8.71 -14.52
N TYR A 621 -3.39 8.97 -13.36
CA TYR A 621 -2.69 10.21 -13.01
C TYR A 621 -1.42 9.96 -12.20
N LEU A 622 -0.45 10.85 -12.34
CA LEU A 622 0.73 10.84 -11.49
C LEU A 622 0.37 11.40 -10.11
N SER A 623 0.32 10.54 -9.11
CA SER A 623 0.08 11.00 -7.74
C SER A 623 1.21 11.90 -7.25
N THR A 624 0.82 13.09 -6.77
CA THR A 624 1.66 14.01 -6.00
C THR A 624 1.30 14.01 -4.51
N TYR A 625 0.56 13.00 -4.04
CA TYR A 625 0.07 12.91 -2.66
C TYR A 625 1.20 13.09 -1.64
N ASP A 626 2.33 12.39 -1.80
CA ASP A 626 3.57 12.69 -1.08
C ASP A 626 4.43 13.68 -1.90
N PRO A 627 4.80 14.86 -1.36
CA PRO A 627 4.54 15.34 0.00
C PRO A 627 3.30 16.24 0.15
N GLN A 628 2.54 16.50 -0.91
CA GLN A 628 1.51 17.56 -0.92
C GLN A 628 0.45 17.37 0.19
N ALA A 629 -0.22 16.22 0.24
CA ALA A 629 -1.25 15.88 1.22
C ALA A 629 -0.69 15.35 2.56
N LEU A 630 0.63 15.41 2.75
CA LEU A 630 1.31 14.91 3.94
C LEU A 630 2.06 16.01 4.71
N ASP A 631 2.06 17.24 4.19
CA ASP A 631 2.78 18.37 4.76
C ASP A 631 1.94 19.63 4.66
N ALA A 632 1.23 19.93 5.76
CA ALA A 632 0.35 21.08 5.89
C ALA A 632 1.02 22.45 5.68
N THR A 633 2.33 22.50 5.43
CA THR A 633 3.02 23.72 4.99
C THR A 633 2.91 23.96 3.49
N ILE A 634 2.45 22.98 2.71
CA ILE A 634 2.30 23.02 1.26
C ILE A 634 0.86 23.39 0.87
N ARG A 635 0.57 24.69 0.80
CA ARG A 635 -0.80 25.19 0.59
C ARG A 635 -1.21 25.23 -0.88
N LYS A 636 -1.48 24.09 -1.51
CA LYS A 636 -1.70 23.97 -2.98
C LYS A 636 -2.97 24.67 -3.49
N CYS A 637 -4.03 24.73 -2.69
CA CYS A 637 -5.32 25.32 -3.04
C CYS A 637 -5.63 26.63 -2.30
N LEU A 638 -4.61 27.25 -1.71
CA LEU A 638 -4.76 28.60 -1.19
C LEU A 638 -5.23 29.52 -2.33
N ASP A 639 -6.37 30.17 -2.11
CA ASP A 639 -6.96 31.18 -2.98
C ASP A 639 -7.14 32.43 -2.11
N SER A 640 -6.13 33.30 -2.16
CA SER A 640 -5.98 34.43 -1.26
C SER A 640 -7.03 35.51 -1.50
N ASP A 641 -7.49 35.70 -2.73
CA ASP A 641 -8.44 36.76 -3.11
C ASP A 641 -9.87 36.27 -3.37
N GLY A 642 -10.10 34.95 -3.28
CA GLY A 642 -11.40 34.31 -3.35
C GLY A 642 -11.98 34.26 -4.76
N ASP A 643 -11.13 34.29 -5.79
CA ASP A 643 -11.55 34.33 -7.17
C ASP A 643 -11.69 32.98 -7.87
N ILE A 644 -11.43 31.88 -7.17
CA ILE A 644 -11.43 30.47 -7.61
C ILE A 644 -10.18 30.02 -8.37
N LEU A 645 -9.19 30.87 -8.56
CA LEU A 645 -7.86 30.47 -8.99
C LEU A 645 -6.95 30.37 -7.76
N PRO A 646 -6.26 29.25 -7.52
CA PRO A 646 -5.29 29.17 -6.44
C PRO A 646 -4.09 30.07 -6.71
N ASP A 647 -3.46 30.60 -5.68
CA ASP A 647 -2.28 31.49 -5.75
C ASP A 647 -1.14 30.89 -6.60
N ALA A 648 -1.04 29.55 -6.68
CA ALA A 648 -0.04 28.89 -7.53
C ALA A 648 -0.31 29.03 -9.05
N ALA A 649 -1.55 29.33 -9.44
CA ALA A 649 -2.03 29.46 -10.82
C ALA A 649 -2.59 30.86 -11.14
N ASP A 650 -2.87 31.66 -10.12
CA ASP A 650 -3.15 33.09 -10.25
C ASP A 650 -1.88 33.86 -10.67
N LEU A 651 -2.05 34.99 -11.34
CA LEU A 651 -0.95 35.91 -11.69
C LEU A 651 -1.00 37.22 -10.88
N ASP A 652 -2.01 37.41 -10.02
CA ASP A 652 -2.37 38.63 -9.30
C ASP A 652 -3.12 38.24 -8.00
N ASP A 653 -2.41 37.62 -7.04
CA ASP A 653 -2.96 36.90 -5.86
C ASP A 653 -3.83 37.74 -4.90
N ASP A 654 -3.81 39.08 -5.02
CA ASP A 654 -4.62 40.02 -4.23
C ASP A 654 -5.64 40.80 -5.07
N ASN A 655 -5.67 40.56 -6.37
CA ASN A 655 -6.60 41.11 -7.34
C ASN A 655 -6.60 42.66 -7.38
N ASP A 656 -5.45 43.29 -7.08
CA ASP A 656 -5.25 44.73 -7.12
C ASP A 656 -4.91 45.25 -8.54
N GLY A 657 -4.57 44.34 -9.45
CA GLY A 657 -4.27 44.60 -10.85
C GLY A 657 -2.79 44.65 -11.18
N ILE A 658 -1.89 44.58 -10.19
CA ILE A 658 -0.44 44.49 -10.34
C ILE A 658 -0.07 43.00 -10.25
N LEU A 659 0.60 42.48 -11.28
CA LEU A 659 0.94 41.06 -11.28
C LEU A 659 1.98 40.70 -10.21
N ASP A 660 1.87 39.52 -9.61
CA ASP A 660 2.80 38.93 -8.64
C ASP A 660 4.27 39.06 -9.06
N THR A 661 4.51 38.77 -10.35
CA THR A 661 5.84 38.83 -10.97
C THR A 661 6.42 40.24 -11.04
N ASN A 662 5.56 41.26 -11.08
CA ASN A 662 5.97 42.65 -10.97
C ASN A 662 6.22 43.02 -9.51
N GLU A 663 5.45 42.48 -8.57
CA GLU A 663 5.51 42.83 -7.15
C GLU A 663 6.65 42.15 -6.40
N GLY A 664 7.18 41.08 -6.98
CA GLY A 664 8.39 40.42 -6.55
C GLY A 664 8.22 38.94 -6.29
N ASN A 665 7.00 38.40 -6.32
CA ASN A 665 6.73 36.98 -6.17
C ASN A 665 7.06 36.26 -7.48
N VAL A 666 8.16 35.52 -7.45
CA VAL A 666 8.60 34.69 -8.59
C VAL A 666 8.71 33.25 -8.10
N CYS A 667 7.63 32.50 -8.22
CA CYS A 667 7.66 31.04 -8.20
C CYS A 667 8.00 30.57 -9.62
N SER A 668 9.28 30.52 -9.94
CA SER A 668 9.71 29.88 -11.18
C SER A 668 10.68 28.77 -10.84
N GLY A 669 10.74 27.74 -11.70
CA GLY A 669 11.83 26.78 -11.68
C GLY A 669 13.18 27.49 -11.89
N LEU A 670 14.16 26.85 -12.50
CA LEU A 670 15.47 27.48 -12.56
C LEU A 670 15.43 28.77 -13.40
N THR A 671 15.71 29.95 -12.81
CA THR A 671 15.93 31.22 -13.55
C THR A 671 17.16 31.21 -14.46
N ARG A 672 17.89 30.08 -14.47
CA ARG A 672 19.07 29.78 -15.27
C ARG A 672 18.83 28.48 -16.03
N ASN A 673 19.59 28.27 -17.10
CA ASN A 673 19.53 26.99 -17.80
C ASN A 673 19.83 25.82 -16.84
N LEU A 674 19.04 24.75 -16.97
CA LEU A 674 19.29 23.46 -16.34
C LEU A 674 20.62 22.89 -16.84
N ARG A 675 21.48 22.43 -15.94
CA ARG A 675 22.84 21.98 -16.28
C ARG A 675 22.91 20.46 -16.25
N ILE A 676 23.01 19.85 -17.43
CA ILE A 676 23.10 18.40 -17.59
C ILE A 676 24.57 17.99 -17.78
N GLY A 677 25.12 17.29 -16.78
CA GLY A 677 26.44 16.68 -16.84
C GLY A 677 26.41 15.34 -17.57
N TYR A 678 27.43 15.06 -18.39
CA TYR A 678 27.56 13.75 -19.05
C TYR A 678 29.01 13.42 -19.41
N LEU A 679 29.33 12.13 -19.54
CA LEU A 679 30.63 11.69 -20.04
C LEU A 679 30.67 11.81 -21.57
N ASN A 680 31.58 12.63 -22.12
CA ASN A 680 31.73 12.89 -23.55
C ASN A 680 32.51 11.79 -24.28
N THR A 681 32.03 10.56 -24.15
CA THR A 681 32.46 9.38 -24.92
C THR A 681 31.30 8.90 -25.79
N ALA A 682 31.56 7.95 -26.69
CA ALA A 682 30.47 7.33 -27.46
C ALA A 682 29.45 6.71 -26.49
N LEU A 683 29.92 5.95 -25.50
CA LEU A 683 29.09 5.26 -24.51
C LEU A 683 28.31 6.22 -23.60
N GLY A 684 28.99 7.23 -23.03
CA GLY A 684 28.37 8.15 -22.05
C GLY A 684 27.37 9.14 -22.65
N ARG A 685 27.31 9.26 -23.98
CA ARG A 685 26.38 10.13 -24.72
C ARG A 685 25.21 9.40 -25.35
N THR A 686 25.32 8.07 -25.48
CA THR A 686 24.29 7.23 -26.09
C THR A 686 22.97 7.48 -25.39
N GLY A 687 21.93 7.91 -26.13
CA GLY A 687 20.58 8.18 -25.60
C GLY A 687 20.36 9.57 -25.00
N LEU A 688 21.37 10.44 -24.89
CA LEU A 688 21.23 11.79 -24.30
C LEU A 688 20.34 12.73 -25.13
N MET A 689 20.19 12.48 -26.44
CA MET A 689 19.36 13.31 -27.33
C MET A 689 19.65 14.84 -27.32
N ILE A 690 20.92 15.26 -27.23
CA ILE A 690 21.34 16.69 -27.15
C ILE A 690 20.60 17.61 -28.14
N ASN A 691 20.39 17.15 -29.38
CA ASN A 691 19.75 17.96 -30.43
C ASN A 691 18.27 18.23 -30.14
N MET A 692 17.56 17.26 -29.56
CA MET A 692 16.16 17.39 -29.15
C MET A 692 16.07 18.28 -27.92
N LEU A 693 16.90 18.00 -26.91
CA LEU A 693 16.91 18.71 -25.64
C LEU A 693 17.29 20.18 -25.74
N SER A 694 18.11 20.55 -26.72
CA SER A 694 18.51 21.95 -26.94
C SER A 694 17.40 22.84 -27.50
N ASN A 695 16.26 22.25 -27.89
CA ASN A 695 15.10 22.98 -28.39
C ASN A 695 13.96 22.86 -27.39
N THR A 696 13.79 23.89 -26.57
CA THR A 696 12.74 23.97 -25.53
C THR A 696 11.33 23.85 -26.09
N ALA A 697 11.15 24.02 -27.41
CA ALA A 697 9.88 23.84 -28.08
C ALA A 697 9.49 22.38 -28.37
N ASN A 698 10.32 21.42 -27.97
CA ASN A 698 10.03 20.00 -28.15
C ASN A 698 9.24 19.37 -26.99
N PHE A 699 9.10 20.08 -25.88
CA PHE A 699 8.45 19.60 -24.66
C PHE A 699 7.08 20.28 -24.53
N SER A 700 6.02 19.51 -24.30
CA SER A 700 4.60 19.94 -24.25
C SER A 700 3.89 20.21 -25.61
N PRO A 701 2.57 20.00 -25.71
CA PRO A 701 1.74 20.33 -26.89
C PRO A 701 1.80 21.79 -27.33
N THR A 702 2.05 22.70 -26.40
CA THR A 702 2.17 24.15 -26.65
C THR A 702 3.57 24.55 -27.14
N GLY A 703 4.54 23.64 -27.05
CA GLY A 703 5.90 23.82 -27.54
C GLY A 703 6.71 24.80 -26.70
N THR A 704 6.59 24.78 -25.38
CA THR A 704 7.52 25.42 -24.44
C THR A 704 7.40 24.71 -23.08
N TYR A 705 8.51 24.17 -22.56
CA TYR A 705 8.61 23.78 -21.14
C TYR A 705 9.07 25.02 -20.36
N ASP A 706 8.16 25.56 -19.56
CA ASP A 706 8.22 26.86 -18.90
C ASP A 706 8.96 26.86 -17.56
N LYS A 707 9.14 25.69 -16.94
CA LYS A 707 9.89 25.54 -15.68
C LYS A 707 11.39 25.80 -15.79
N ILE A 708 11.97 25.84 -17.01
CA ILE A 708 13.38 26.21 -17.24
C ILE A 708 13.55 27.04 -18.53
N PRO A 709 14.45 28.03 -18.57
CA PRO A 709 14.70 28.86 -19.76
C PRO A 709 15.50 28.13 -20.85
N GLY A 710 16.07 26.97 -20.53
CA GLY A 710 16.83 26.15 -21.46
C GLY A 710 17.78 25.17 -20.78
N ILE A 711 18.57 24.46 -21.57
CA ILE A 711 19.51 23.43 -21.09
C ILE A 711 20.95 23.79 -21.46
N THR A 712 21.87 23.61 -20.51
CA THR A 712 23.31 23.70 -20.71
C THR A 712 23.94 22.32 -20.53
N PHE A 713 24.57 21.82 -21.59
CA PHE A 713 25.30 20.55 -21.56
C PHE A 713 26.73 20.75 -21.05
N VAL A 714 27.13 19.98 -20.03
CA VAL A 714 28.47 20.04 -19.44
C VAL A 714 29.22 18.72 -19.71
N PRO A 715 30.13 18.69 -20.71
CA PRO A 715 30.86 17.48 -21.08
C PRO A 715 32.06 17.20 -20.18
N TYR A 716 32.14 15.99 -19.64
CA TYR A 716 33.34 15.46 -18.99
C TYR A 716 34.15 14.61 -19.96
N ALA A 717 35.43 14.94 -20.15
CA ALA A 717 36.27 14.24 -21.13
C ALA A 717 36.67 12.82 -20.69
N THR A 718 36.72 12.55 -19.38
CA THR A 718 37.15 11.28 -18.80
C THR A 718 36.36 10.97 -17.53
N GLU A 719 36.26 9.68 -17.18
CA GLU A 719 35.67 9.21 -15.92
C GLU A 719 36.38 9.76 -14.66
N ALA A 720 37.66 10.08 -14.78
CA ALA A 720 38.44 10.66 -13.68
C ALA A 720 38.10 12.14 -13.42
N ALA A 721 37.55 12.84 -14.41
CA ALA A 721 37.10 14.23 -14.25
C ALA A 721 35.77 14.34 -13.49
N ILE A 722 35.00 13.25 -13.42
CA ILE A 722 33.72 13.18 -12.71
C ILE A 722 34.01 12.96 -11.23
N THR A 723 34.17 14.04 -10.48
CA THR A 723 34.32 14.01 -9.02
C THR A 723 33.24 14.87 -8.40
N GLU A 724 32.77 14.53 -7.19
CA GLU A 724 31.75 15.32 -6.48
C GLU A 724 32.12 16.81 -6.42
N THR A 725 33.37 17.12 -6.06
CA THR A 725 33.88 18.50 -6.05
C THR A 725 33.75 19.19 -7.41
N GLN A 726 34.04 18.49 -8.50
CA GLN A 726 33.95 19.05 -9.84
C GLN A 726 32.49 19.23 -10.28
N LEU A 727 31.61 18.27 -9.97
CA LEU A 727 30.17 18.36 -10.25
C LEU A 727 29.53 19.57 -9.54
N LEU A 728 29.92 19.83 -8.29
CA LEU A 728 29.49 21.01 -7.55
C LEU A 728 30.08 22.30 -8.13
N THR A 729 31.37 22.30 -8.49
CA THR A 729 32.03 23.47 -9.11
C THR A 729 31.37 23.85 -10.43
N ASP A 730 30.97 22.85 -11.21
CA ASP A 730 30.30 23.04 -12.49
C ASP A 730 28.80 23.27 -12.35
N ASN A 731 28.26 23.32 -11.12
CA ASN A 731 26.85 23.47 -10.79
C ASN A 731 25.95 22.50 -11.58
N ILE A 732 26.30 21.21 -11.58
CA ILE A 732 25.47 20.20 -12.25
C ILE A 732 24.14 20.04 -11.49
N ASP A 733 23.04 19.98 -12.24
CA ASP A 733 21.69 19.77 -11.71
C ASP A 733 21.25 18.32 -11.89
N ILE A 734 21.43 17.81 -13.11
CA ILE A 734 21.15 16.43 -13.48
C ILE A 734 22.41 15.81 -14.08
N PHE A 735 22.75 14.58 -13.69
CA PHE A 735 23.78 13.81 -14.39
C PHE A 735 23.16 12.72 -15.26
N TYR A 736 23.50 12.72 -16.55
CA TYR A 736 23.08 11.66 -17.48
C TYR A 736 24.11 10.54 -17.56
N VAL A 737 23.64 9.31 -17.38
CA VAL A 737 24.46 8.10 -17.38
C VAL A 737 24.10 7.23 -18.58
N GLY A 738 24.79 7.45 -19.69
CA GLY A 738 24.61 6.66 -20.92
C GLY A 738 25.12 5.22 -20.81
N SER A 739 24.55 4.34 -21.62
CA SER A 739 25.03 2.96 -21.86
C SER A 739 24.85 2.56 -23.32
N SER A 740 25.42 1.42 -23.73
CA SER A 740 25.08 0.85 -25.04
C SER A 740 23.61 0.41 -25.06
N ALA A 741 22.99 0.41 -26.24
CA ALA A 741 21.70 -0.24 -26.46
C ALA A 741 21.87 -1.74 -26.74
N ALA A 742 22.89 -2.39 -26.17
CA ALA A 742 23.15 -3.81 -26.37
C ALA A 742 22.70 -4.63 -25.17
N ASP A 743 22.28 -5.88 -25.46
CA ASP A 743 21.73 -6.89 -24.54
C ASP A 743 22.63 -7.31 -23.38
N ALA A 744 23.94 -7.03 -23.50
CA ALA A 744 24.95 -7.62 -22.64
C ALA A 744 25.28 -6.68 -21.48
N GLN A 745 25.03 -7.12 -20.25
CA GLN A 745 25.47 -6.42 -19.04
C GLN A 745 26.97 -6.64 -18.78
N THR A 746 27.81 -6.35 -19.76
CA THR A 746 29.25 -6.44 -19.59
C THR A 746 29.83 -5.08 -19.22
N SER A 747 31.02 -5.09 -18.62
CA SER A 747 31.71 -3.87 -18.23
C SER A 747 32.07 -2.94 -19.40
N VAL A 748 31.86 -3.35 -20.67
CA VAL A 748 32.06 -2.49 -21.84
C VAL A 748 30.80 -1.75 -22.29
N ASP A 749 29.65 -2.14 -21.76
CA ASP A 749 28.32 -1.67 -22.15
C ASP A 749 27.74 -0.62 -21.19
N LYS A 750 28.44 -0.34 -20.08
CA LYS A 750 28.09 0.64 -19.06
C LYS A 750 29.30 1.47 -18.62
N LEU A 751 29.06 2.57 -17.91
CA LEU A 751 30.13 3.31 -17.25
C LEU A 751 30.74 2.46 -16.12
N SER A 752 31.97 2.77 -15.70
CA SER A 752 32.57 2.00 -14.61
C SER A 752 31.75 2.13 -13.32
N THR A 753 31.62 1.03 -12.57
CA THR A 753 30.92 1.01 -11.27
C THR A 753 31.42 2.12 -10.35
N ALA A 754 32.72 2.41 -10.35
CA ALA A 754 33.29 3.50 -9.55
C ALA A 754 32.79 4.90 -9.95
N VAL A 755 32.43 5.14 -11.21
CA VAL A 755 31.77 6.38 -11.64
C VAL A 755 30.31 6.39 -11.21
N ASN A 756 29.57 5.30 -11.46
CA ASN A 756 28.16 5.19 -11.09
C ASN A 756 27.95 5.40 -9.58
N THR A 757 28.74 4.77 -8.73
CA THR A 757 28.67 4.97 -7.28
C THR A 757 28.96 6.42 -6.87
N ARG A 758 29.90 7.11 -7.54
CA ARG A 758 30.20 8.52 -7.24
C ARG A 758 29.04 9.45 -7.62
N ILE A 759 28.40 9.20 -8.75
CA ILE A 759 27.25 9.99 -9.22
C ILE A 759 26.07 9.78 -8.27
N LEU A 760 25.80 8.52 -7.90
CA LEU A 760 24.76 8.17 -6.92
C LEU A 760 24.96 8.91 -5.59
N SER A 761 26.15 8.81 -4.98
CA SER A 761 26.43 9.50 -3.71
C SER A 761 26.34 11.02 -3.84
N TRP A 762 26.80 11.60 -4.95
CA TRP A 762 26.67 13.05 -5.18
C TRP A 762 25.20 13.48 -5.26
N SER A 763 24.36 12.71 -5.96
CA SER A 763 22.93 12.96 -6.07
C SER A 763 22.24 12.92 -4.72
N GLU A 764 22.48 11.87 -3.93
CA GLU A 764 21.90 11.68 -2.60
C GLU A 764 22.35 12.78 -1.63
N ASN A 765 23.65 13.13 -1.60
CA ASN A 765 24.19 14.10 -0.66
C ASN A 765 23.75 15.54 -0.91
N ASN A 766 23.29 15.87 -2.13
CA ASN A 766 23.09 17.24 -2.58
C ASN A 766 21.72 17.48 -3.23
N SER A 767 20.80 16.51 -3.11
CA SER A 767 19.46 16.53 -3.72
C SER A 767 19.49 16.83 -5.22
N LYS A 768 20.33 16.11 -5.97
CA LYS A 768 20.51 16.30 -7.43
C LYS A 768 19.91 15.16 -8.24
N GLY A 769 19.54 15.44 -9.48
CA GLY A 769 18.88 14.47 -10.36
C GLY A 769 19.87 13.52 -11.06
N VAL A 770 19.45 12.29 -11.32
CA VAL A 770 20.21 11.35 -12.16
C VAL A 770 19.27 10.64 -13.14
N ILE A 771 19.66 10.62 -14.41
CA ILE A 771 18.95 9.84 -15.45
C ILE A 771 19.88 8.74 -15.92
N VAL A 772 19.45 7.49 -15.71
CA VAL A 772 20.26 6.30 -15.83
C VAL A 772 19.76 5.42 -16.97
N SER A 773 20.63 5.19 -17.96
CA SER A 773 20.35 4.24 -19.03
C SER A 773 20.56 2.80 -18.56
N GLN A 774 19.72 1.90 -19.09
CA GLN A 774 19.48 0.52 -18.67
C GLN A 774 20.69 -0.25 -18.12
N ASN A 775 21.85 -0.27 -18.79
CA ASN A 775 22.96 -1.15 -18.38
C ASN A 775 23.66 -0.67 -17.11
N ASN A 776 23.47 0.58 -16.72
CA ASN A 776 24.02 1.13 -15.50
C ASN A 776 23.16 0.79 -14.27
N ALA A 777 21.89 0.40 -14.43
CA ALA A 777 20.93 0.21 -13.33
C ALA A 777 21.45 -0.74 -12.22
N THR A 778 22.24 -1.75 -12.60
CA THR A 778 22.88 -2.68 -11.65
C THR A 778 23.77 -2.02 -10.61
N ASP A 779 24.48 -0.95 -10.96
CA ASP A 779 25.33 -0.23 -10.00
C ASP A 779 24.52 0.69 -9.07
N TYR A 780 23.24 0.89 -9.36
CA TYR A 780 22.29 1.66 -8.55
C TYR A 780 21.41 0.78 -7.66
N GLY A 781 21.68 -0.53 -7.57
CA GLY A 781 20.97 -1.45 -6.67
C GLY A 781 19.83 -2.25 -7.32
N TYR A 782 19.65 -2.12 -8.64
CA TYR A 782 18.59 -2.80 -9.38
C TYR A 782 19.09 -4.09 -10.02
N GLN A 783 18.27 -5.14 -9.99
CA GLN A 783 18.48 -6.34 -10.78
C GLN A 783 17.91 -6.13 -12.17
N VAL A 784 18.55 -6.75 -13.15
CA VAL A 784 18.07 -6.70 -14.50
C VAL A 784 18.11 -8.06 -15.16
N THR A 785 16.97 -8.47 -15.69
CA THR A 785 16.83 -9.68 -16.51
C THR A 785 16.61 -9.31 -17.96
N ASN A 786 17.34 -9.97 -18.87
CA ASN A 786 17.15 -9.81 -20.31
C ASN A 786 16.33 -10.99 -20.86
N ASN A 787 15.04 -10.74 -21.08
CA ASN A 787 14.16 -11.66 -21.78
C ASN A 787 13.22 -10.85 -22.68
N ASN A 788 13.26 -11.10 -23.99
CA ASN A 788 12.27 -10.60 -24.97
C ASN A 788 10.87 -11.27 -24.79
N LEU A 789 10.58 -11.69 -23.56
CA LEU A 789 9.40 -12.33 -23.00
C LEU A 789 9.25 -11.72 -21.60
N ASN A 790 9.06 -10.40 -21.55
CA ASN A 790 8.76 -9.73 -20.29
C ASN A 790 7.41 -10.27 -19.78
N THR A 791 7.33 -10.64 -18.52
CA THR A 791 6.07 -10.91 -17.82
C THR A 791 5.39 -9.57 -17.55
N ASP A 792 4.07 -9.51 -17.75
CA ASP A 792 3.30 -8.30 -18.04
C ASP A 792 3.25 -7.22 -16.94
N VAL A 793 4.01 -7.33 -15.85
CA VAL A 793 3.99 -6.35 -14.75
C VAL A 793 5.39 -6.15 -14.14
N PRO A 794 5.98 -4.94 -14.23
CA PRO A 794 7.09 -4.51 -13.38
C PRO A 794 6.68 -4.60 -11.90
N TYR A 795 7.57 -4.98 -10.98
CA TYR A 795 7.19 -5.02 -9.56
C TYR A 795 6.93 -3.58 -9.05
N GLY A 796 5.69 -3.27 -8.67
CA GLY A 796 5.23 -1.93 -8.25
C GLY A 796 3.82 -1.62 -8.82
N LEU A 797 3.25 -0.48 -8.44
CA LEU A 797 2.07 0.07 -9.12
C LEU A 797 2.41 0.23 -10.63
N ILE A 798 1.47 -0.16 -11.49
CA ILE A 798 1.57 0.01 -12.95
C ILE A 798 1.59 1.53 -13.23
N GLY A 799 2.48 1.99 -14.08
CA GLY A 799 2.49 3.40 -14.49
C GLY A 799 1.52 3.69 -15.62
N ASP A 800 1.35 4.97 -15.94
CA ASP A 800 0.56 5.41 -17.09
C ASP A 800 1.01 4.73 -18.40
N ALA A 801 0.08 4.44 -19.31
CA ALA A 801 0.44 3.96 -20.65
C ALA A 801 1.30 4.97 -21.45
N VAL A 802 1.21 6.25 -21.08
CA VAL A 802 1.89 7.44 -21.63
C VAL A 802 1.58 8.62 -20.71
N PHE A 803 2.51 9.56 -20.52
CA PHE A 803 2.24 10.75 -19.70
C PHE A 803 1.15 11.65 -20.32
N THR A 804 0.06 11.87 -19.59
CA THR A 804 -1.11 12.65 -20.02
C THR A 804 -1.19 14.05 -19.39
N ASN A 805 -0.54 14.26 -18.24
CA ASN A 805 -0.61 15.50 -17.45
C ASN A 805 0.37 16.59 -17.93
N GLY A 806 -0.04 17.38 -18.94
CA GLY A 806 0.70 18.55 -19.45
C GLY A 806 1.71 18.28 -20.58
N TYR A 807 1.81 17.01 -20.95
CA TYR A 807 2.72 16.46 -21.97
C TYR A 807 1.99 16.10 -23.27
N TRP A 808 2.69 15.58 -24.28
CA TRP A 808 2.03 15.26 -25.55
C TRP A 808 0.99 14.15 -25.36
N PRO A 809 -0.30 14.38 -25.72
CA PRO A 809 -1.36 13.40 -25.51
C PRO A 809 -1.29 12.33 -26.61
N GLU A 810 -0.34 11.41 -26.49
CA GLU A 810 -0.32 10.18 -27.25
C GLU A 810 -1.24 9.17 -26.55
N SER A 811 -1.93 8.30 -27.29
CA SER A 811 -2.88 7.35 -26.70
C SER A 811 -2.31 5.94 -26.55
N THR A 812 -1.20 5.65 -27.22
CA THR A 812 -0.55 4.34 -27.20
C THR A 812 0.93 4.49 -27.52
N PHE A 813 1.78 3.84 -26.76
CA PHE A 813 3.19 3.68 -27.06
C PHE A 813 3.54 2.20 -27.21
N ASN A 814 4.22 1.85 -28.30
CA ASN A 814 4.70 0.49 -28.50
C ASN A 814 6.23 0.52 -28.62
N GLN A 815 6.91 -0.16 -27.72
CA GLN A 815 8.35 -0.32 -27.79
C GLN A 815 8.70 -1.23 -28.97
N SER A 816 9.20 -0.67 -30.07
CA SER A 816 9.80 -1.44 -31.16
C SER A 816 11.29 -1.69 -30.89
N GLY A 817 11.59 -2.39 -29.81
CA GLY A 817 12.94 -2.78 -29.40
C GLY A 817 13.07 -4.30 -29.33
N ALA A 818 14.26 -4.84 -29.61
CA ALA A 818 14.56 -6.26 -29.34
C ALA A 818 14.95 -6.51 -27.88
N ILE A 819 14.99 -5.47 -27.05
CA ILE A 819 15.66 -5.40 -25.75
C ILE A 819 14.73 -4.71 -24.76
N GLN A 820 14.24 -5.47 -23.78
CA GLN A 820 13.45 -4.96 -22.67
C GLN A 820 14.06 -5.53 -21.39
N MET A 821 14.29 -4.66 -20.42
CA MET A 821 14.87 -5.02 -19.14
C MET A 821 13.80 -5.01 -18.08
N THR A 822 13.49 -6.19 -17.50
CA THR A 822 12.75 -6.24 -16.25
C THR A 822 13.68 -5.71 -15.17
N ILE A 823 13.35 -4.54 -14.64
CA ILE A 823 14.05 -3.93 -13.52
C ILE A 823 13.36 -4.39 -12.25
N ALA A 824 14.12 -5.03 -11.37
CA ALA A 824 13.72 -5.32 -10.00
C ALA A 824 14.70 -4.63 -9.05
N SER A 825 14.40 -4.55 -7.76
CA SER A 825 15.38 -4.13 -6.77
C SER A 825 15.31 -5.02 -5.55
N LEU A 826 16.47 -5.45 -5.07
CA LEU A 826 16.56 -6.11 -3.76
C LEU A 826 16.61 -5.10 -2.62
N THR A 827 16.86 -3.81 -2.90
CA THR A 827 17.30 -2.85 -1.86
C THR A 827 16.61 -1.49 -1.90
N ARG A 828 15.77 -1.23 -2.90
CA ARG A 828 15.18 0.09 -3.18
C ARG A 828 13.73 -0.06 -3.60
N THR A 829 12.91 0.86 -3.15
CA THR A 829 11.55 1.13 -3.61
C THR A 829 11.62 1.88 -4.94
N TYR A 830 10.69 1.57 -5.84
CA TYR A 830 10.58 2.23 -7.14
C TYR A 830 9.18 2.03 -7.69
N GLU A 831 8.81 2.89 -8.62
CA GLU A 831 7.54 2.84 -9.33
C GLU A 831 7.79 2.81 -10.84
N ALA A 832 6.90 2.14 -11.57
CA ALA A 832 6.84 2.33 -13.01
C ALA A 832 6.08 3.63 -13.27
N ALA A 833 6.74 4.65 -13.82
CA ALA A 833 6.09 5.91 -14.14
C ALA A 833 5.52 5.92 -15.57
N MET A 834 5.93 4.98 -16.43
CA MET A 834 5.30 4.78 -17.74
C MET A 834 5.43 3.32 -18.20
N VAL A 835 4.37 2.78 -18.79
CA VAL A 835 4.32 1.43 -19.38
C VAL A 835 4.03 1.47 -20.89
N ASP A 836 4.30 0.38 -21.61
CA ASP A 836 3.91 0.25 -23.02
C ASP A 836 2.48 -0.30 -23.16
N ALA A 837 1.98 -0.40 -24.40
CA ALA A 837 0.64 -0.91 -24.70
C ALA A 837 0.36 -2.36 -24.21
N ASN A 838 1.34 -3.08 -23.67
CA ASN A 838 1.18 -4.39 -23.04
C ASN A 838 1.50 -4.34 -21.53
N GLY A 839 1.51 -3.18 -20.89
CA GLY A 839 1.75 -3.03 -19.44
C GLY A 839 3.22 -3.07 -19.02
N LYS A 840 4.19 -3.01 -19.96
CA LYS A 840 5.61 -3.14 -19.61
C LYS A 840 6.27 -1.80 -19.30
N ALA A 841 6.97 -1.70 -18.16
CA ALA A 841 7.73 -0.48 -17.82
C ALA A 841 8.66 -0.02 -18.96
N VAL A 842 8.39 1.19 -19.44
CA VAL A 842 9.25 1.97 -20.33
C VAL A 842 10.13 2.92 -19.51
N PHE A 843 9.74 3.19 -18.27
CA PHE A 843 10.31 4.27 -17.48
C PHE A 843 10.01 4.05 -15.99
N ILE A 844 11.02 4.26 -15.14
CA ILE A 844 10.96 3.95 -13.70
C ILE A 844 11.58 5.10 -12.91
N ARG A 845 10.96 5.52 -11.80
CA ARG A 845 11.60 6.40 -10.79
C ARG A 845 11.91 5.64 -9.50
N ASP A 846 13.04 5.96 -8.88
CA ASP A 846 13.35 5.57 -7.50
C ASP A 846 12.38 6.33 -6.59
N ALA A 847 11.70 5.65 -5.66
CA ALA A 847 10.64 6.29 -4.87
C ALA A 847 11.22 7.30 -3.86
N ASP A 848 12.37 6.99 -3.26
CA ASP A 848 12.95 7.84 -2.21
C ASP A 848 13.96 8.87 -2.75
N ARG A 849 14.22 8.88 -4.07
CA ARG A 849 15.34 9.64 -4.66
C ARG A 849 14.98 10.22 -6.01
N LYS A 850 15.68 11.31 -6.35
CA LYS A 850 15.59 11.99 -7.66
C LYS A 850 16.33 11.24 -8.78
N ILE A 851 16.08 9.93 -8.90
CA ILE A 851 16.76 9.04 -9.84
C ILE A 851 15.73 8.39 -10.74
N VAL A 852 16.04 8.40 -12.02
CA VAL A 852 15.18 7.91 -13.08
C VAL A 852 15.93 6.88 -13.92
N PHE A 853 15.26 5.79 -14.27
CA PHE A 853 15.81 4.72 -15.11
C PHE A 853 15.08 4.62 -16.44
N LEU A 854 15.86 4.43 -17.51
CA LEU A 854 15.41 4.13 -18.85
C LEU A 854 15.64 2.63 -19.11
N PRO A 855 14.64 1.74 -18.93
CA PRO A 855 14.76 0.30 -19.11
C PRO A 855 14.93 -0.10 -20.58
N ASP A 856 14.46 0.72 -21.53
CA ASP A 856 14.73 0.58 -22.97
C ASP A 856 15.43 1.82 -23.55
N ALA A 857 16.75 1.75 -23.65
CA ALA A 857 17.58 2.79 -24.27
C ALA A 857 17.38 2.88 -25.80
N THR A 858 16.72 1.90 -26.44
CA THR A 858 16.49 1.89 -27.90
C THR A 858 15.61 3.05 -28.35
N VAL A 859 14.61 3.39 -27.53
CA VAL A 859 13.75 4.58 -27.70
C VAL A 859 14.61 5.84 -27.84
N PHE A 860 15.66 5.94 -27.03
CA PHE A 860 16.51 7.11 -26.98
C PHE A 860 17.63 7.13 -28.03
N THR A 861 18.10 5.95 -28.41
CA THR A 861 19.27 5.80 -29.29
C THR A 861 18.92 5.85 -30.77
N THR A 862 17.72 5.37 -31.14
CA THR A 862 17.22 5.42 -32.52
C THR A 862 17.12 6.87 -33.03
N TYR A 863 16.73 7.79 -32.15
CA TYR A 863 16.45 9.19 -32.48
C TYR A 863 17.47 10.20 -31.97
N GLN A 864 18.61 9.76 -31.42
CA GLN A 864 19.60 10.62 -30.76
C GLN A 864 20.11 11.83 -31.59
N ALA A 865 19.99 11.79 -32.92
CA ALA A 865 20.42 12.85 -33.82
C ALA A 865 19.31 13.83 -34.22
N THR A 866 18.06 13.56 -33.88
CA THR A 866 16.89 14.35 -34.28
C THR A 866 16.74 15.59 -33.41
N ALA A 867 16.39 16.73 -34.02
CA ALA A 867 16.19 18.01 -33.33
C ALA A 867 14.72 18.47 -33.30
N THR A 868 13.86 17.86 -34.12
CA THR A 868 12.46 18.26 -34.33
C THR A 868 11.55 17.05 -34.16
N ILE A 869 10.51 17.22 -33.36
CA ILE A 869 9.49 16.20 -33.13
C ILE A 869 8.65 15.99 -34.40
N THR A 870 8.60 14.77 -34.93
CA THR A 870 7.92 14.45 -36.20
C THR A 870 6.98 13.24 -36.14
N ASN A 871 6.99 12.50 -35.04
CA ASN A 871 6.16 11.32 -34.82
C ASN A 871 5.84 11.15 -33.32
N ALA A 872 4.96 10.22 -33.00
CA ALA A 872 4.54 9.90 -31.63
C ALA A 872 5.71 9.40 -30.75
N GLU A 873 6.61 8.58 -31.28
CA GLU A 873 7.76 8.03 -30.53
C GLU A 873 8.72 9.14 -30.03
N LEU A 874 8.93 10.19 -30.85
CA LEU A 874 9.70 11.36 -30.46
C LEU A 874 9.00 12.21 -29.40
N ARG A 875 7.66 12.26 -29.42
CA ARG A 875 6.86 12.95 -28.41
C ARG A 875 7.02 12.27 -27.06
N VAL A 876 6.76 10.96 -27.00
CA VAL A 876 6.98 10.14 -25.81
C VAL A 876 8.41 10.27 -25.29
N ALA A 877 9.42 10.23 -26.18
CA ALA A 877 10.80 10.43 -25.76
C ALA A 877 11.06 11.83 -25.16
N ALA A 878 10.38 12.88 -25.64
CA ALA A 878 10.46 14.21 -25.08
C ALA A 878 9.72 14.31 -23.73
N ASP A 879 8.56 13.67 -23.60
CA ASP A 879 7.76 13.64 -22.37
C ASP A 879 8.52 12.95 -21.24
N VAL A 880 9.19 11.82 -21.55
CA VAL A 880 10.07 11.13 -20.61
C VAL A 880 11.21 12.01 -20.08
N TRP A 881 11.79 12.86 -20.93
CA TRP A 881 12.81 13.81 -20.50
C TRP A 881 12.24 14.93 -19.64
N ALA A 882 11.08 15.46 -20.01
CA ALA A 882 10.43 16.53 -19.27
C ALA A 882 10.01 16.07 -17.87
N TYR A 883 9.46 14.86 -17.77
CA TYR A 883 9.20 14.22 -16.48
C TYR A 883 10.48 14.07 -15.64
N GLY A 884 11.58 13.64 -16.26
CA GLY A 884 12.87 13.56 -15.56
C GLY A 884 13.40 14.91 -15.05
N PHE A 885 12.94 16.03 -15.63
CA PHE A 885 13.22 17.37 -15.12
C PHE A 885 12.33 17.72 -13.94
N ASP A 886 11.03 17.37 -14.00
CA ASP A 886 10.09 17.55 -12.89
C ASP A 886 10.57 16.83 -11.63
N VAL A 887 10.97 15.56 -11.73
CA VAL A 887 11.53 14.78 -10.60
C VAL A 887 12.75 15.48 -9.96
N PHE A 888 13.54 16.21 -10.75
CA PHE A 888 14.64 16.99 -10.21
C PHE A 888 14.16 18.27 -9.50
N LEU A 889 13.22 18.98 -10.12
CA LEU A 889 12.69 20.27 -9.67
C LEU A 889 11.76 20.16 -8.46
N ASP A 890 11.21 18.98 -8.20
CA ASP A 890 10.43 18.67 -7.01
C ASP A 890 11.13 19.16 -5.72
N GLY A 891 10.44 19.95 -4.89
CA GLY A 891 11.02 20.59 -3.70
C GLY A 891 12.21 21.56 -3.95
N GLN A 892 12.39 22.07 -5.17
CA GLN A 892 13.37 23.13 -5.51
C GLN A 892 12.73 24.45 -5.95
N GLU A 893 11.39 24.53 -5.95
CA GLU A 893 10.66 25.78 -6.17
C GLU A 893 10.92 26.71 -4.98
N THR A 894 11.50 27.88 -5.24
CA THR A 894 11.78 28.87 -4.20
C THR A 894 11.09 30.16 -4.59
N CYS A 895 9.86 30.32 -4.10
CA CYS A 895 9.16 31.58 -4.17
C CYS A 895 9.90 32.57 -3.27
N THR A 896 10.39 33.66 -3.86
CA THR A 896 10.95 34.77 -3.08
C THR A 896 9.92 35.86 -3.11
N SER A 897 9.24 36.12 -1.99
CA SER A 897 8.28 37.22 -1.91
C SER A 897 8.93 38.45 -1.29
N ILE A 898 8.54 39.64 -1.76
CA ILE A 898 9.01 40.93 -1.24
C ILE A 898 7.95 41.45 -0.27
N ASP A 899 8.38 41.98 0.86
CA ASP A 899 7.55 42.66 1.86
C ASP A 899 8.19 44.05 2.05
N THR A 900 7.53 45.09 1.52
CA THR A 900 8.12 46.43 1.35
C THR A 900 8.09 47.24 2.65
N ASP A 901 7.03 47.12 3.43
CA ASP A 901 6.82 47.87 4.67
C ASP A 901 7.23 47.08 5.95
N LEU A 902 7.50 45.78 5.81
CA LEU A 902 7.94 44.83 6.82
C LEU A 902 6.88 44.51 7.88
N ASP A 903 5.61 44.50 7.49
CA ASP A 903 4.51 44.17 8.39
C ASP A 903 4.21 42.65 8.46
N GLY A 904 4.82 41.87 7.57
CA GLY A 904 4.71 40.41 7.49
C GLY A 904 3.72 39.90 6.44
N ILE A 905 3.05 40.79 5.70
CA ILE A 905 2.27 40.46 4.50
C ILE A 905 3.16 40.72 3.28
N PRO A 906 3.40 39.73 2.41
CA PRO A 906 4.10 39.97 1.16
C PRO A 906 3.31 40.89 0.23
N ASN A 907 4.00 41.72 -0.55
CA ASN A 907 3.38 42.72 -1.44
C ASN A 907 2.26 42.15 -2.30
N GLN A 908 2.45 40.98 -2.89
CA GLN A 908 1.43 40.37 -3.76
C GLN A 908 0.18 39.86 -3.02
N LEU A 909 0.15 39.99 -1.69
CA LEU A 909 -0.99 39.70 -0.82
C LEU A 909 -1.39 40.94 0.01
N ASP A 910 -0.70 42.06 -0.16
CA ASP A 910 -0.85 43.28 0.61
C ASP A 910 -1.47 44.38 -0.24
N LEU A 911 -2.67 44.81 0.17
CA LEU A 911 -3.44 45.81 -0.55
C LEU A 911 -2.86 47.24 -0.44
N ASP A 912 -1.84 47.48 0.40
CA ASP A 912 -1.11 48.75 0.58
C ASP A 912 0.35 48.43 0.93
N SER A 913 1.10 47.87 -0.03
CA SER A 913 2.45 47.31 0.12
C SER A 913 3.45 48.24 0.83
N ASP A 914 3.32 49.56 0.69
CA ASP A 914 4.22 50.53 1.29
C ASP A 914 3.67 51.24 2.53
N ASN A 915 2.40 50.98 2.85
CA ASN A 915 1.72 51.36 4.06
C ASN A 915 1.63 52.89 4.24
N ASP A 916 1.33 53.59 3.14
CA ASP A 916 1.16 55.04 3.13
C ASP A 916 -0.31 55.49 3.25
N GLY A 917 -1.25 54.53 3.23
CA GLY A 917 -2.67 54.74 3.39
C GLY A 917 -3.42 54.88 2.07
N CYS A 918 -2.81 54.51 0.95
CA CYS A 918 -3.43 54.36 -0.35
C CYS A 918 -3.36 52.90 -0.80
N VAL A 919 -4.36 52.40 -1.53
CA VAL A 919 -4.33 51.00 -1.98
C VAL A 919 -3.55 50.88 -3.28
N ASP A 920 -2.79 49.80 -3.41
CA ASP A 920 -1.86 49.54 -4.51
C ASP A 920 -2.56 49.59 -5.88
N ALA A 921 -3.79 49.09 -5.95
CA ALA A 921 -4.66 49.16 -7.12
C ALA A 921 -4.81 50.57 -7.72
N LEU A 922 -4.77 51.63 -6.90
CA LEU A 922 -4.85 53.04 -7.34
C LEU A 922 -3.49 53.66 -7.66
N GLU A 923 -2.42 53.10 -7.10
CA GLU A 923 -1.05 53.62 -7.17
C GLU A 923 -0.23 52.95 -8.26
N GLY A 924 -0.70 51.81 -8.73
CA GLY A 924 -0.26 51.19 -9.97
C GLY A 924 -0.34 52.15 -11.17
N ALA A 925 0.35 51.79 -12.24
CA ALA A 925 0.56 52.67 -13.38
C ALA A 925 -0.71 52.95 -14.21
N ALA A 926 -1.82 52.26 -13.96
CA ALA A 926 -3.08 52.49 -14.66
C ALA A 926 -3.87 53.65 -14.03
N ASN A 927 -4.76 54.27 -14.81
CA ASN A 927 -5.62 55.33 -14.29
C ASN A 927 -6.91 54.74 -13.70
N ILE A 928 -6.78 53.97 -12.62
CA ILE A 928 -7.92 53.41 -11.88
C ILE A 928 -8.57 54.51 -11.03
N ALA A 929 -9.90 54.60 -11.07
CA ALA A 929 -10.64 55.51 -10.21
C ALA A 929 -11.13 54.80 -8.94
N SER A 930 -11.16 55.50 -7.79
CA SER A 930 -11.60 54.92 -6.50
C SER A 930 -13.04 54.37 -6.51
N LEU A 931 -13.88 54.77 -7.47
CA LEU A 931 -15.23 54.20 -7.66
C LEU A 931 -15.24 52.79 -8.30
N GLN A 932 -14.10 52.35 -8.83
CA GLN A 932 -13.90 51.02 -9.41
C GLN A 932 -13.40 50.02 -8.37
N LEU A 933 -12.92 50.50 -7.22
CA LEU A 933 -12.53 49.64 -6.11
C LEU A 933 -13.75 48.97 -5.49
N VAL A 934 -13.59 47.69 -5.18
CA VAL A 934 -14.56 46.89 -4.45
C VAL A 934 -14.03 46.58 -3.06
N THR A 935 -14.79 45.88 -2.24
CA THR A 935 -14.26 45.35 -0.97
C THR A 935 -13.55 44.05 -1.29
N ALA A 936 -12.28 43.93 -0.86
CA ALA A 936 -11.48 42.73 -1.08
C ALA A 936 -12.04 41.53 -0.28
N ALA A 937 -11.57 40.32 -0.60
CA ALA A 937 -11.88 39.13 0.17
C ALA A 937 -11.43 39.25 1.63
N SER A 938 -12.06 38.49 2.53
CA SER A 938 -11.80 38.58 3.97
C SER A 938 -10.40 38.11 4.40
N SER A 939 -9.74 37.35 3.53
CA SER A 939 -8.36 36.85 3.65
C SER A 939 -7.32 37.95 3.42
N LEU A 940 -7.62 38.95 2.59
CA LEU A 940 -6.70 40.04 2.24
C LEU A 940 -6.81 41.24 3.20
N SER A 941 -5.70 41.94 3.37
CA SER A 941 -5.62 43.14 4.22
C SER A 941 -4.54 44.08 3.73
N VAL A 942 -4.73 45.38 4.02
CA VAL A 942 -3.72 46.45 3.86
C VAL A 942 -2.61 46.39 4.94
N GLY A 943 -2.50 45.26 5.65
CA GLY A 943 -1.50 45.16 6.70
C GLY A 943 -1.68 45.96 8.00
N THR A 944 -0.73 45.76 8.93
CA THR A 944 -0.64 46.41 10.23
C THR A 944 0.12 47.73 10.12
N GLY A 945 -0.61 48.83 10.21
CA GLY A 945 -0.03 50.19 10.16
C GLY A 945 -0.76 51.06 9.16
N SER A 946 -1.44 50.44 8.19
CA SER A 946 -2.11 51.15 7.12
C SER A 946 -3.39 51.80 7.60
N THR A 947 -3.69 52.92 6.96
CA THR A 947 -4.96 53.62 7.12
C THR A 947 -5.86 53.48 5.89
N ALA A 948 -5.43 52.73 4.88
CA ALA A 948 -6.21 52.37 3.71
C ALA A 948 -7.39 51.46 4.10
N SER A 949 -8.34 51.32 3.18
CA SER A 949 -9.46 50.38 3.35
C SER A 949 -9.16 49.13 2.54
N ASN A 950 -9.46 47.94 3.07
CA ASN A 950 -9.26 46.65 2.38
C ASN A 950 -10.10 46.58 1.09
N GLN A 951 -9.52 47.06 0.00
CA GLN A 951 -10.18 47.26 -1.28
C GLN A 951 -9.19 47.02 -2.41
N ASN A 952 -9.64 46.29 -3.43
CA ASN A 952 -8.90 45.95 -4.64
C ASN A 952 -9.82 46.15 -5.87
N LEU A 953 -9.47 45.58 -7.03
CA LEU A 953 -10.26 45.72 -8.25
C LEU A 953 -11.34 44.64 -8.42
N CYS A 954 -11.19 43.49 -7.77
CA CYS A 954 -12.08 42.35 -7.93
C CYS A 954 -12.26 41.56 -6.63
N ALA A 955 -13.48 41.07 -6.38
CA ALA A 955 -13.83 40.32 -5.17
C ALA A 955 -14.25 38.87 -5.48
N GLY A 956 -13.86 38.36 -6.66
CA GLY A 956 -14.11 36.98 -7.08
C GLY A 956 -14.23 36.80 -8.59
N SER A 957 -14.19 35.54 -9.08
CA SER A 957 -14.07 35.07 -10.49
C SER A 957 -14.71 35.89 -11.62
N SER A 958 -15.81 36.61 -11.37
CA SER A 958 -16.59 37.26 -12.41
C SER A 958 -15.94 38.52 -13.01
N CYS A 959 -14.91 39.08 -12.36
CA CYS A 959 -14.21 40.30 -12.80
C CYS A 959 -12.74 40.10 -13.19
N VAL A 960 -12.23 38.88 -13.14
CA VAL A 960 -10.88 38.49 -13.58
C VAL A 960 -10.89 37.79 -14.94
N ASP A 961 -9.73 37.64 -15.55
CA ASP A 961 -9.55 36.81 -16.74
C ASP A 961 -9.16 35.36 -16.40
N ALA A 962 -8.76 34.57 -17.39
CA ALA A 962 -8.45 33.15 -17.19
C ALA A 962 -7.16 32.90 -16.40
N ASN A 963 -6.39 33.95 -16.09
CA ASN A 963 -5.16 33.89 -15.30
C ASN A 963 -5.24 34.79 -14.05
N GLY A 964 -6.46 35.02 -13.51
CA GLY A 964 -6.67 35.74 -12.24
C GLY A 964 -6.51 37.27 -12.30
N VAL A 965 -6.01 37.80 -13.41
CA VAL A 965 -5.83 39.26 -13.54
C VAL A 965 -7.18 40.01 -13.66
N PRO A 966 -7.43 41.07 -12.87
CA PRO A 966 -8.58 41.96 -13.03
C PRO A 966 -8.74 42.49 -14.46
N THR A 967 -9.90 42.22 -15.07
CA THR A 967 -10.20 42.67 -16.44
C THR A 967 -10.15 44.19 -16.63
N ILE A 968 -10.28 44.95 -15.54
CA ILE A 968 -10.16 46.42 -15.50
C ILE A 968 -8.70 46.87 -15.68
N ALA A 969 -7.73 46.15 -15.11
CA ALA A 969 -6.30 46.37 -15.35
C ALA A 969 -5.90 45.87 -16.75
N GLY A 970 -6.62 44.85 -17.25
CA GLY A 970 -6.42 44.22 -18.55
C GLY A 970 -5.43 43.06 -18.47
N ALA A 971 -5.41 42.20 -19.47
CA ALA A 971 -4.69 40.90 -19.45
C ALA A 971 -3.15 40.95 -19.31
N ALA A 972 -2.55 42.13 -19.13
CA ALA A 972 -1.13 42.29 -18.84
C ALA A 972 -0.89 42.89 -17.44
N GLY A 973 -1.95 43.06 -16.66
CA GLY A 973 -1.96 43.85 -15.43
C GLY A 973 -1.57 45.30 -15.65
N GLN A 974 -1.36 46.00 -14.56
CA GLN A 974 -0.69 47.29 -14.48
C GLN A 974 0.75 47.11 -13.97
N ALA A 975 1.59 48.11 -14.23
CA ALA A 975 2.94 48.13 -13.65
C ALA A 975 2.90 48.72 -12.23
N ILE A 976 3.89 48.39 -11.38
CA ILE A 976 4.02 48.84 -9.97
C ILE A 976 3.65 50.32 -9.74
N GLY A 977 4.02 51.24 -10.65
CA GLY A 977 3.72 52.66 -10.42
C GLY A 977 4.41 53.19 -9.17
N ASP A 978 3.62 53.70 -8.22
CA ASP A 978 4.09 54.22 -6.93
C ASP A 978 3.75 53.31 -5.72
N SER A 979 3.08 52.15 -5.90
CA SER A 979 2.56 51.28 -4.82
C SER A 979 3.60 50.74 -3.83
N GLN A 980 4.88 50.79 -4.17
CA GLN A 980 5.99 50.32 -3.33
C GLN A 980 6.88 51.47 -2.83
N ASN A 981 6.35 52.69 -2.75
CA ASN A 981 7.08 53.89 -2.43
C ASN A 981 6.31 54.84 -1.50
N ALA A 982 6.42 54.56 -0.19
CA ALA A 982 5.74 55.27 0.90
C ALA A 982 6.00 56.79 0.99
N SER A 983 6.86 57.34 0.13
CA SER A 983 7.06 58.78 -0.01
C SER A 983 6.10 59.44 -1.00
N ILE A 984 5.28 58.67 -1.74
CA ILE A 984 4.45 59.13 -2.85
C ILE A 984 3.07 58.44 -2.86
N SER A 985 2.08 59.05 -2.20
CA SER A 985 0.69 58.54 -2.20
C SER A 985 -0.12 59.00 -3.44
N SER A 986 0.39 58.78 -4.65
CA SER A 986 -0.09 59.48 -5.85
C SER A 986 -1.44 59.01 -6.41
N GLY A 987 -2.18 58.10 -5.78
CA GLY A 987 -3.55 57.73 -6.20
C GLY A 987 -4.69 58.38 -5.38
N CYS A 988 -4.41 58.72 -4.11
CA CYS A 988 -5.44 59.00 -3.10
C CYS A 988 -5.78 60.49 -2.89
N PHE A 989 -5.08 61.39 -3.59
CA PHE A 989 -5.33 62.83 -3.54
C PHE A 989 -5.70 63.38 -4.92
N CYS A 990 -6.81 64.11 -5.00
CA CYS A 990 -7.28 64.77 -6.24
C CYS A 990 -6.27 65.84 -6.71
N TYR A 991 -5.32 65.46 -7.55
CA TYR A 991 -4.50 66.38 -8.33
C TYR A 991 -5.21 66.68 -9.66
N LYS A 992 -5.73 67.90 -9.86
CA LYS A 992 -6.04 68.34 -11.23
C LYS A 992 -4.72 68.70 -11.92
N PRO A 993 -4.27 67.96 -12.95
CA PRO A 993 -3.16 68.42 -13.77
C PRO A 993 -3.52 69.79 -14.36
N ALA A 994 -2.51 70.65 -14.53
CA ALA A 994 -2.74 71.97 -15.12
C ALA A 994 -3.40 71.82 -16.49
N ALA A 995 -4.55 72.47 -16.73
CA ALA A 995 -5.24 72.40 -18.01
C ALA A 995 -4.32 72.93 -19.14
N LEU A 996 -3.90 72.04 -20.05
CA LEU A 996 -3.00 72.36 -21.17
C LEU A 996 -3.75 72.78 -22.45
N ALA A 997 -5.09 72.72 -22.45
CA ALA A 997 -5.94 73.11 -23.58
C ALA A 997 -7.30 73.68 -23.11
N GLY A 998 -7.95 74.53 -23.94
CA GLY A 998 -9.26 75.15 -23.67
C GLY A 998 -9.23 76.67 -23.47
N THR A 999 -10.35 77.28 -23.06
CA THR A 999 -10.41 78.71 -22.70
C THR A 999 -9.79 78.90 -21.31
N VAL A 1000 -8.47 79.07 -21.25
CA VAL A 1000 -7.70 79.11 -20.00
C VAL A 1000 -7.31 80.54 -19.66
N LEU A 1001 -7.77 81.05 -18.51
CA LEU A 1001 -7.37 82.36 -17.98
C LEU A 1001 -5.97 82.27 -17.36
N ASP A 1002 -5.13 83.28 -17.59
CA ASP A 1002 -3.83 83.39 -16.92
C ASP A 1002 -4.01 83.44 -15.41
N THR A 1003 -3.29 82.59 -14.67
CA THR A 1003 -3.13 82.78 -13.23
C THR A 1003 -2.28 84.03 -13.03
N LYS A 1004 -2.91 85.13 -12.60
CA LYS A 1004 -2.26 86.46 -12.48
C LYS A 1004 -1.62 86.73 -11.12
N SER A 1005 -1.92 85.90 -10.13
CA SER A 1005 -1.43 86.03 -8.76
C SER A 1005 -0.62 84.81 -8.36
N GLY A 1006 0.50 84.99 -7.67
CA GLY A 1006 1.25 83.86 -7.14
C GLY A 1006 2.49 84.22 -6.35
N ILE A 1007 2.90 83.28 -5.48
CA ILE A 1007 4.11 83.33 -4.66
C ILE A 1007 5.05 82.16 -5.04
N THR A 1008 6.25 82.45 -5.53
CA THR A 1008 7.26 81.42 -5.83
C THR A 1008 8.53 81.63 -5.01
N ALA A 1009 9.02 80.57 -4.38
CA ALA A 1009 10.32 80.50 -3.73
C ALA A 1009 11.45 80.13 -4.70
N LEU A 1010 11.13 79.85 -5.97
CA LEU A 1010 12.09 79.44 -7.02
C LEU A 1010 12.52 80.61 -7.92
N GLY A 1011 12.10 81.84 -7.63
CA GLY A 1011 12.54 83.04 -8.33
C GLY A 1011 12.00 83.19 -9.76
N ARG A 1012 10.94 82.46 -10.13
CA ARG A 1012 10.40 82.40 -11.50
C ARG A 1012 9.36 83.49 -11.83
N ALA A 1013 9.07 84.40 -10.91
CA ALA A 1013 8.01 85.39 -11.09
C ALA A 1013 8.32 86.40 -12.22
N GLY A 1014 7.35 86.62 -13.12
CA GLY A 1014 7.36 87.65 -14.15
C GLY A 1014 7.72 87.15 -15.57
N ILE A 1015 7.45 88.02 -16.55
CA ILE A 1015 7.58 87.74 -18.00
C ILE A 1015 8.99 87.30 -18.41
N ASN A 1016 10.02 87.80 -17.74
CA ASN A 1016 11.42 87.54 -18.11
C ASN A 1016 12.02 86.30 -17.44
N ASN A 1017 11.29 85.61 -16.55
CA ASN A 1017 11.84 84.55 -15.68
C ASN A 1017 11.00 83.25 -15.70
N GLY A 1018 10.50 82.87 -16.88
CA GLY A 1018 9.69 81.64 -17.06
C GLY A 1018 8.18 81.89 -17.06
N ASN A 1019 7.77 83.17 -17.08
CA ASN A 1019 6.37 83.61 -17.21
C ASN A 1019 5.46 83.12 -16.08
N TRP A 1020 6.02 82.80 -14.91
CA TRP A 1020 5.26 82.37 -13.74
C TRP A 1020 4.64 83.59 -13.02
N PRO A 1021 3.43 83.51 -12.44
CA PRO A 1021 2.53 82.36 -12.35
C PRO A 1021 1.68 82.12 -13.59
N MET A 1022 1.74 82.98 -14.60
CA MET A 1022 0.90 82.91 -15.81
C MET A 1022 1.18 81.69 -16.69
N VAL A 1023 2.29 80.97 -16.47
CA VAL A 1023 2.54 79.64 -17.06
C VAL A 1023 1.61 78.57 -16.47
N ARG A 1024 1.08 78.80 -15.26
CA ARG A 1024 -0.06 78.08 -14.72
C ARG A 1024 -1.32 78.82 -15.17
N LYS A 1025 -2.30 78.09 -15.68
CA LYS A 1025 -3.55 78.64 -16.19
C LYS A 1025 -4.71 78.07 -15.37
N GLY A 1026 -5.79 78.85 -15.26
CA GLY A 1026 -7.03 78.43 -14.62
C GLY A 1026 -7.08 78.57 -13.09
N ALA A 1027 -6.01 78.96 -12.43
CA ALA A 1027 -5.99 79.19 -10.98
C ALA A 1027 -6.16 80.69 -10.65
N TRP A 1028 -6.78 81.00 -9.51
CA TRP A 1028 -6.86 82.37 -8.98
C TRP A 1028 -5.51 82.83 -8.40
N THR A 1029 -4.77 81.91 -7.76
CA THR A 1029 -3.41 82.09 -7.26
C THR A 1029 -2.59 80.82 -7.47
N ALA A 1030 -1.30 80.94 -7.81
CA ALA A 1030 -0.35 79.82 -7.81
C ALA A 1030 0.68 79.98 -6.69
N LEU A 1031 1.04 78.90 -6.00
CA LEU A 1031 2.13 78.85 -5.02
C LEU A 1031 3.18 77.86 -5.50
N GLU A 1032 4.46 78.14 -5.29
CA GLU A 1032 5.55 77.30 -5.78
C GLU A 1032 6.77 77.31 -4.85
N ALA A 1033 7.22 76.13 -4.41
CA ALA A 1033 8.47 75.93 -3.68
C ALA A 1033 8.97 74.49 -3.85
N LYS A 1034 10.27 74.24 -3.63
CA LYS A 1034 10.83 72.87 -3.61
C LYS A 1034 10.84 72.24 -2.22
N THR A 1035 11.05 73.06 -1.18
CA THR A 1035 11.31 72.59 0.20
C THR A 1035 10.81 73.57 1.27
N LYS A 1036 10.07 74.61 0.89
CA LYS A 1036 9.62 75.67 1.80
C LYS A 1036 8.11 75.70 1.88
N GLY A 1037 7.56 75.61 3.09
CA GLY A 1037 6.12 75.77 3.32
C GLY A 1037 5.64 77.21 3.12
N PHE A 1038 4.37 77.36 2.75
CA PHE A 1038 3.68 78.65 2.76
C PHE A 1038 3.21 78.94 4.19
N VAL A 1039 3.85 79.89 4.86
CA VAL A 1039 3.52 80.25 6.24
C VAL A 1039 2.58 81.46 6.25
N VAL A 1040 1.34 81.25 6.65
CA VAL A 1040 0.39 82.32 6.95
C VAL A 1040 0.46 82.70 8.43
N ASN A 1041 0.03 83.90 8.78
CA ASN A 1041 -0.10 84.29 10.18
C ASN A 1041 -1.11 83.38 10.88
N ARG A 1042 -0.69 82.73 11.97
CA ARG A 1042 -1.56 81.95 12.82
C ARG A 1042 -2.10 82.84 13.94
N ILE A 1043 -3.42 82.87 14.09
CA ILE A 1043 -4.13 83.70 15.06
C ILE A 1043 -4.80 82.75 16.07
N PRO A 1044 -4.46 82.84 17.38
CA PRO A 1044 -4.87 81.84 18.37
C PRO A 1044 -6.38 81.64 18.55
N THR A 1045 -7.21 82.66 18.29
CA THR A 1045 -8.67 82.58 18.49
C THR A 1045 -9.46 83.17 17.33
N THR A 1046 -10.63 82.62 17.04
CA THR A 1046 -11.58 83.15 16.05
C THR A 1046 -12.05 84.55 16.42
N ALA A 1047 -12.15 84.85 17.72
CA ALA A 1047 -12.45 86.19 18.19
C ALA A 1047 -11.38 87.21 17.75
N GLN A 1048 -10.10 86.83 17.77
CA GLN A 1048 -8.99 87.69 17.30
C GLN A 1048 -8.99 87.85 15.78
N VAL A 1049 -9.34 86.81 15.02
CA VAL A 1049 -9.51 86.91 13.55
C VAL A 1049 -10.62 87.91 13.21
N ASN A 1050 -11.76 87.82 13.90
CA ASN A 1050 -12.89 88.74 13.71
C ASN A 1050 -12.61 90.16 14.22
N ALA A 1051 -11.63 90.35 15.11
CA ALA A 1051 -11.23 91.66 15.65
C ALA A 1051 -10.22 92.42 14.77
N ILE A 1052 -9.79 91.87 13.63
CA ILE A 1052 -8.93 92.58 12.67
C ILE A 1052 -9.66 93.85 12.21
N ALA A 1053 -9.10 95.02 12.48
CA ALA A 1053 -9.79 96.30 12.36
C ALA A 1053 -10.13 96.71 10.92
N THR A 1054 -9.35 96.24 9.94
CA THR A 1054 -9.49 96.57 8.51
C THR A 1054 -9.14 95.36 7.63
N PRO A 1055 -9.97 94.30 7.61
CA PRO A 1055 -9.74 93.15 6.73
C PRO A 1055 -10.01 93.55 5.27
N VAL A 1056 -9.20 93.05 4.35
CA VAL A 1056 -9.34 93.29 2.90
C VAL A 1056 -9.64 91.98 2.19
N GLU A 1057 -10.39 92.04 1.10
CA GLU A 1057 -10.71 90.85 0.29
C GLU A 1057 -9.43 90.10 -0.11
N GLY A 1058 -9.42 88.78 0.10
CA GLY A 1058 -8.26 87.92 -0.14
C GLY A 1058 -7.23 87.90 0.99
N MET A 1059 -7.42 88.63 2.10
CA MET A 1059 -6.57 88.48 3.28
C MET A 1059 -6.71 87.06 3.83
N MET A 1060 -5.58 86.42 4.18
CA MET A 1060 -5.53 85.03 4.66
C MET A 1060 -4.87 84.95 6.04
N VAL A 1061 -5.44 84.14 6.92
CA VAL A 1061 -4.91 83.81 8.25
C VAL A 1061 -5.19 82.34 8.56
N TYR A 1062 -4.38 81.71 9.40
CA TYR A 1062 -4.74 80.43 10.00
C TYR A 1062 -5.40 80.70 11.35
N ASP A 1063 -6.65 80.29 11.51
CA ASP A 1063 -7.37 80.41 12.78
C ASP A 1063 -7.10 79.15 13.61
N GLU A 1064 -6.35 79.27 14.70
CA GLU A 1064 -5.96 78.10 15.51
C GLU A 1064 -7.12 77.53 16.32
N GLU A 1065 -8.16 78.34 16.62
CA GLU A 1065 -9.35 77.87 17.37
C GLU A 1065 -10.35 77.18 16.44
N ALA A 1066 -10.51 77.66 15.22
CA ALA A 1066 -11.36 77.02 14.20
C ALA A 1066 -10.63 75.95 13.36
N ASP A 1067 -9.33 75.76 13.61
CA ASP A 1067 -8.42 74.84 12.92
C ASP A 1067 -8.55 74.88 11.39
N CYS A 1068 -8.51 76.08 10.81
CA CYS A 1068 -8.72 76.24 9.36
C CYS A 1068 -7.94 77.45 8.80
N LEU A 1069 -7.59 77.37 7.52
CA LEU A 1069 -7.21 78.56 6.76
C LEU A 1069 -8.46 79.41 6.53
N LYS A 1070 -8.49 80.64 7.05
CA LYS A 1070 -9.55 81.61 6.78
C LYS A 1070 -9.11 82.61 5.71
N ILE A 1071 -10.00 82.85 4.75
CA ILE A 1071 -9.87 83.92 3.76
C ILE A 1071 -11.00 84.90 3.95
N TYR A 1072 -10.69 86.20 4.01
CA TYR A 1072 -11.69 87.25 4.03
C TYR A 1072 -12.23 87.46 2.61
N THR A 1073 -13.47 87.03 2.35
CA THR A 1073 -14.05 87.05 0.99
C THR A 1073 -15.55 87.35 1.03
N THR A 1074 -16.13 87.58 -0.15
CA THR A 1074 -17.57 87.84 -0.30
C THR A 1074 -18.36 86.55 -0.09
N THR A 1075 -19.49 86.59 0.62
CA THR A 1075 -20.41 85.44 0.76
C THR A 1075 -21.58 85.47 -0.21
N ASN A 1076 -21.72 86.54 -1.00
CA ASN A 1076 -22.91 86.81 -1.80
C ASN A 1076 -22.60 87.64 -3.07
N ASN A 1077 -21.50 87.34 -3.74
CA ASN A 1077 -21.07 88.03 -4.98
C ASN A 1077 -20.95 89.55 -4.82
N GLY A 1078 -20.22 89.98 -3.78
CA GLY A 1078 -19.69 91.35 -3.68
C GLY A 1078 -20.45 92.34 -2.81
N THR A 1079 -21.40 91.92 -1.96
CA THR A 1079 -22.15 92.86 -1.09
C THR A 1079 -21.96 92.66 0.41
N SER A 1080 -21.40 91.53 0.85
CA SER A 1080 -21.10 91.24 2.26
C SER A 1080 -19.82 90.43 2.37
N PHE A 1081 -18.92 90.85 3.26
CA PHE A 1081 -17.62 90.22 3.48
C PHE A 1081 -17.51 89.62 4.87
N SER A 1082 -16.90 88.45 4.97
CA SER A 1082 -16.60 87.81 6.24
C SER A 1082 -15.44 86.84 6.09
N TRP A 1083 -14.83 86.46 7.21
CA TRP A 1083 -13.83 85.40 7.25
C TRP A 1083 -14.49 84.05 7.01
N GLN A 1084 -14.09 83.38 5.93
CA GLN A 1084 -14.61 82.06 5.55
C GLN A 1084 -13.53 81.02 5.81
N CYS A 1085 -13.87 79.93 6.52
CA CYS A 1085 -13.00 78.75 6.59
C CYS A 1085 -12.96 78.08 5.22
N PHE A 1086 -11.75 77.81 4.75
CA PHE A 1086 -11.49 76.93 3.61
C PHE A 1086 -11.02 75.58 4.17
N ASN A 1087 -11.96 74.83 4.74
CA ASN A 1087 -11.75 73.50 5.34
C ASN A 1087 -12.42 72.37 4.54
N THR A 1088 -13.19 72.72 3.49
CA THR A 1088 -13.80 71.75 2.58
C THR A 1088 -13.02 71.75 1.28
N GLN A 1089 -12.32 70.65 1.00
CA GLN A 1089 -11.70 70.43 -0.31
C GLN A 1089 -12.80 70.11 -1.32
N THR A 1090 -12.94 70.92 -2.37
CA THR A 1090 -13.92 70.66 -3.44
C THR A 1090 -13.17 70.44 -4.75
N CYS A 1091 -13.28 69.25 -5.34
CA CYS A 1091 -13.04 69.00 -6.76
C CYS A 1091 -14.41 68.95 -7.46
N PRO A 1092 -14.98 70.08 -7.95
CA PRO A 1092 -16.14 70.00 -8.82
C PRO A 1092 -15.69 69.47 -10.20
N ASP A 1093 -16.32 68.36 -10.60
CA ASP A 1093 -16.23 67.79 -11.94
C ASP A 1093 -17.18 68.54 -12.87
N TYR A 1094 -16.60 69.01 -13.97
CA TYR A 1094 -17.11 68.72 -15.30
C TYR A 1094 -15.91 68.62 -16.25
#